data_AF-A0A4R6VPS9-F1
#
_entry.id   AF-A0A4R6VPS9-F1
#
_cell.length_a   1.000
_cell.length_b   1.000
_cell.length_c   1.000
_cell.angle_alpha   90.00
_cell.angle_beta   90.00
_cell.angle_gamma   90.00
#
_symmetry.space_group_name_H-M   'P 1'
#
loop_
_entity.id
_entity.type
_entity.pdbx_description
1 polymer ?
#
loop_
_entity_poly.entity_id
_entity_poly.type
_entity_poly.pdbx_seq_one_letter_code
_entity_poly.pdbx_strand_id
1 'polypeptide(L)'
;MTRHQPALPLTGAQEGIWFAHHLDPANPIYTTGARVDIDGPLAGDVLAAAIHETVEETEALHVRFVVRDGQPRQVPLGPDERSPWAVARVDLRAEPDPEAAAQAWIEDALAAPSDLHEGPRFSQALLRLGEEHHVWFHRYHQVVMDAYGFSLIARRVATIYGARLAFDTVPPTRAGSLAELVAADGEARRLAGEADRDFWTERFPGPPEPATLAGTTARVTGTRRRRSSTLPPEVVVRMEAAADRAKGHWPEMVLAAVALYLHRLSDAPDVVLGVPMMGRLGRPGAPAARTPGMLVNIVPLRVAPRPTTTVRGLVADVVAELAAVRAHQHHRFEDLRRDLRLDAAEGPRGEAALVGPWVNVRPAELLRFGARTTGVARPVSGGPVHDLAVHVQRLPDGGLALDVDANPATYDVAALESHHAHLDALLRTLTAAPPDRLVAAVPLLDADERAAAVAAGRGTAPATGDLTTLLGPADGLAGRLRDAGAGPGTVVAVALPPGPELDRAARAVLQAGASVLPVDVDAPAARLAPLLAETAPVLGVAATPDALPGVRTIAVDGVAADAGEVLAVDDAHPALVLPVPAGRRRPVGLVLSRAAARARLADGGTLWSAAPPRGSTTRVLDRALQDVPDGAAGELYVGGAGLADGYLGQPALTATRFVADPAGAPGARMVRTGERVRRDGTPVGRLDGLLTVGGQVVEPGEVGAALEGLDGVAQAVVSVREGQLVAHVVGQVPDDLRARVAAVLPAALVPSAVVVVDDFPRTADGRVDTARLPAPAARTEPEDRTQERLCAVVAEVLGLESVGPDDDFFALGGHSLLAMRLMSRVGEELGVTPTVRDVFDAPTPAALADLLGTRLTPTRVLRGDEAVPAP
;
A
#
# COMPACT_ATOMS: atom_id res chain seq x y z
N MET A 1 -25.71 -34.38 37.30
CA MET A 1 -25.02 -34.91 36.09
C MET A 1 -25.01 -33.79 35.05
N THR A 2 -23.98 -32.96 35.09
CA THR A 2 -23.74 -31.88 34.13
C THR A 2 -23.44 -32.52 32.77
N ARG A 3 -24.34 -32.37 31.79
CA ARG A 3 -24.03 -32.76 30.40
C ARG A 3 -22.95 -31.79 29.92
N HIS A 4 -21.70 -32.26 29.80
CA HIS A 4 -20.67 -31.48 29.12
C HIS A 4 -21.16 -31.16 27.71
N GLN A 5 -21.30 -29.87 27.41
CA GLN A 5 -21.63 -29.43 26.07
C GLN A 5 -20.49 -29.82 25.10
N PRO A 6 -20.80 -30.23 23.87
CA PRO A 6 -19.79 -30.64 22.91
C PRO A 6 -18.86 -29.48 22.55
N ALA A 7 -17.57 -29.77 22.38
CA ALA A 7 -16.62 -28.79 21.86
C ALA A 7 -16.88 -28.59 20.36
N LEU A 8 -17.24 -27.37 19.97
CA LEU A 8 -17.59 -27.01 18.60
C LEU A 8 -16.34 -26.51 17.85
N PRO A 9 -16.24 -26.70 16.52
CA PRO A 9 -15.24 -26.00 15.73
C PRO A 9 -15.45 -24.49 15.79
N LEU A 10 -14.38 -23.74 15.51
CA LEU A 10 -14.47 -22.30 15.24
C LEU A 10 -15.11 -22.07 13.86
N THR A 11 -15.82 -20.96 13.70
CA THR A 11 -16.18 -20.50 12.35
C THR A 11 -14.94 -19.99 11.63
N GLY A 12 -14.98 -19.89 10.29
CA GLY A 12 -13.81 -19.42 9.54
C GLY A 12 -13.29 -18.06 9.98
N ALA A 13 -14.20 -17.13 10.27
CA ALA A 13 -13.84 -15.80 10.75
C ALA A 13 -13.22 -15.83 12.16
N GLN A 14 -13.60 -16.79 13.01
CA GLN A 14 -13.01 -16.97 14.34
C GLN A 14 -11.60 -17.57 14.26
N GLU A 15 -11.33 -18.47 13.32
CA GLU A 15 -10.02 -19.12 13.16
C GLU A 15 -8.91 -18.09 12.91
N GLY A 16 -9.14 -17.16 11.97
CA GLY A 16 -8.18 -16.09 11.65
C GLY A 16 -7.91 -15.16 12.83
N ILE A 17 -8.98 -14.69 13.51
CA ILE A 17 -8.86 -13.80 14.68
C ILE A 17 -8.16 -14.52 15.84
N TRP A 18 -8.54 -15.76 16.13
CA TRP A 18 -7.95 -16.53 17.23
C TRP A 18 -6.45 -16.70 17.00
N PHE A 19 -6.04 -17.03 15.78
CA PHE A 19 -4.64 -17.19 15.41
C PHE A 19 -3.86 -15.88 15.58
N ALA A 20 -4.36 -14.80 15.02
CA ALA A 20 -3.69 -13.51 15.08
C ALA A 20 -3.64 -12.94 16.52
N HIS A 21 -4.62 -13.23 17.37
CA HIS A 21 -4.53 -12.92 18.79
C HIS A 21 -3.38 -13.68 19.48
N HIS A 22 -3.19 -14.97 19.18
CA HIS A 22 -2.10 -15.76 19.78
C HIS A 22 -0.71 -15.29 19.32
N LEU A 23 -0.61 -14.66 18.15
CA LEU A 23 0.61 -14.01 17.70
C LEU A 23 0.98 -12.81 18.57
N ASP A 24 0.00 -12.04 19.06
CA ASP A 24 0.24 -10.83 19.85
C ASP A 24 -0.85 -10.59 20.93
N PRO A 25 -0.89 -11.39 22.02
CA PRO A 25 -2.00 -11.38 22.97
C PRO A 25 -2.17 -10.06 23.73
N ALA A 26 -1.09 -9.30 23.87
CA ALA A 26 -1.09 -7.99 24.54
C ALA A 26 -1.68 -6.88 23.65
N ASN A 27 -1.90 -7.14 22.37
CA ASN A 27 -2.38 -6.15 21.42
C ASN A 27 -3.91 -5.97 21.53
N PRO A 28 -4.41 -4.77 21.84
CA PRO A 28 -5.84 -4.54 22.00
C PRO A 28 -6.60 -4.48 20.66
N ILE A 29 -5.95 -4.75 19.53
CA ILE A 29 -6.53 -4.61 18.20
C ILE A 29 -7.82 -5.42 17.98
N TYR A 30 -7.98 -6.56 18.67
CA TYR A 30 -9.18 -7.39 18.64
C TYR A 30 -10.22 -7.04 19.73
N THR A 31 -9.92 -6.05 20.57
CA THR A 31 -10.90 -5.43 21.46
C THR A 31 -11.79 -4.52 20.63
N THR A 32 -13.07 -4.88 20.54
CA THR A 32 -14.07 -4.12 19.82
C THR A 32 -15.18 -3.66 20.75
N GLY A 33 -16.03 -2.76 20.25
CA GLY A 33 -17.13 -2.25 21.04
C GLY A 33 -18.04 -1.32 20.28
N ALA A 34 -19.20 -1.10 20.88
CA ALA A 34 -20.22 -0.18 20.42
C ALA A 34 -20.81 0.58 21.60
N ARG A 35 -21.28 1.79 21.33
CA ARG A 35 -22.00 2.63 22.28
C ARG A 35 -23.43 2.85 21.80
N VAL A 36 -24.37 2.96 22.72
CA VAL A 36 -25.75 3.38 22.45
C VAL A 36 -25.96 4.71 23.14
N ASP A 37 -26.16 5.76 22.35
CA ASP A 37 -26.51 7.09 22.85
C ASP A 37 -27.98 7.11 23.16
N ILE A 38 -28.35 7.25 24.43
CA ILE A 38 -29.72 7.17 24.92
C ILE A 38 -30.17 8.55 25.39
N ASP A 39 -31.18 9.07 24.70
CA ASP A 39 -31.84 10.33 25.00
C ASP A 39 -33.23 10.09 25.59
N GLY A 40 -33.50 10.75 26.71
CA GLY A 40 -34.74 10.68 27.47
C GLY A 40 -34.57 10.06 28.88
N PRO A 41 -35.67 9.96 29.65
CA PRO A 41 -35.64 9.42 31.00
C PRO A 41 -35.24 7.94 31.00
N LEU A 42 -34.28 7.55 31.84
CA LEU A 42 -33.74 6.20 31.88
C LEU A 42 -33.79 5.59 33.28
N ALA A 43 -34.46 4.45 33.42
CA ALA A 43 -34.42 3.64 34.63
C ALA A 43 -33.18 2.73 34.61
N GLY A 44 -32.03 3.24 35.06
CA GLY A 44 -30.73 2.56 34.96
C GLY A 44 -30.71 1.14 35.54
N ASP A 45 -31.41 0.88 36.65
CA ASP A 45 -31.53 -0.46 37.24
C ASP A 45 -32.28 -1.44 36.33
N VAL A 46 -33.37 -0.98 35.70
CA VAL A 46 -34.16 -1.79 34.77
C VAL A 46 -33.35 -2.09 33.52
N LEU A 47 -32.60 -1.12 33.01
CA LEU A 47 -31.70 -1.33 31.86
C LEU A 47 -30.59 -2.32 32.20
N ALA A 48 -29.91 -2.16 33.34
CA ALA A 48 -28.86 -3.08 33.77
C ALA A 48 -29.39 -4.52 33.91
N ALA A 49 -30.60 -4.69 34.46
CA ALA A 49 -31.23 -5.98 34.58
C ALA A 49 -31.67 -6.58 33.22
N ALA A 50 -32.03 -5.73 32.24
CA ALA A 50 -32.35 -6.16 30.87
C ALA A 50 -31.08 -6.57 30.08
N ILE A 51 -29.97 -5.85 30.30
CA ILE A 51 -28.64 -6.21 29.79
C ILE A 51 -28.22 -7.57 30.35
N HIS A 52 -28.35 -7.77 31.66
CA HIS A 52 -28.01 -9.05 32.31
C HIS A 52 -28.81 -10.21 31.71
N GLU A 53 -30.14 -10.10 31.62
CA GLU A 53 -30.96 -11.16 31.03
C GLU A 53 -30.56 -11.47 29.59
N THR A 54 -30.34 -10.44 28.75
CA THR A 54 -29.94 -10.64 27.35
C THR A 54 -28.58 -11.32 27.22
N VAL A 55 -27.62 -10.93 28.06
CA VAL A 55 -26.29 -11.55 28.07
C VAL A 55 -26.41 -13.01 28.46
N GLU A 56 -27.15 -13.34 29.52
CA GLU A 56 -27.36 -14.72 29.97
C GLU A 56 -28.05 -15.60 28.90
N GLU A 57 -28.94 -15.02 28.08
CA GLU A 57 -29.57 -15.65 26.92
C GLU A 57 -28.61 -15.87 25.73
N THR A 58 -27.43 -15.26 25.73
CA THR A 58 -26.49 -15.25 24.60
C THR A 58 -25.32 -16.20 24.82
N GLU A 59 -25.34 -17.37 24.15
CA GLU A 59 -24.27 -18.37 24.27
C GLU A 59 -22.89 -17.86 23.82
N ALA A 60 -22.83 -17.01 22.79
CA ALA A 60 -21.58 -16.49 22.25
C ALA A 60 -20.75 -15.67 23.26
N LEU A 61 -21.40 -15.04 24.24
CA LEU A 61 -20.72 -14.30 25.31
C LEU A 61 -20.21 -15.22 26.42
N HIS A 62 -20.66 -16.48 26.44
CA HIS A 62 -20.39 -17.49 27.46
C HIS A 62 -19.65 -18.67 26.85
N VAL A 63 -18.45 -18.42 26.34
CA VAL A 63 -17.67 -19.42 25.61
C VAL A 63 -16.22 -19.44 26.07
N ARG A 64 -15.65 -20.65 26.09
CA ARG A 64 -14.22 -20.88 26.34
C ARG A 64 -13.57 -21.47 25.09
N PHE A 65 -12.40 -20.94 24.74
CA PHE A 65 -11.58 -21.43 23.64
C PHE A 65 -10.57 -22.44 24.16
N VAL A 66 -10.46 -23.60 23.51
CA VAL A 66 -9.54 -24.68 23.89
C VAL A 66 -8.88 -25.27 22.64
N VAL A 67 -7.68 -25.83 22.77
CA VAL A 67 -7.05 -26.62 21.71
C VAL A 67 -7.29 -28.11 22.02
N ARG A 68 -7.84 -28.86 21.05
CA ARG A 68 -8.01 -30.32 21.11
C ARG A 68 -7.50 -30.94 19.81
N ASP A 69 -6.63 -31.94 19.92
CA ASP A 69 -6.02 -32.61 18.77
C ASP A 69 -5.35 -31.63 17.78
N GLY A 70 -4.67 -30.62 18.32
CA GLY A 70 -4.01 -29.57 17.54
C GLY A 70 -4.97 -28.62 16.79
N GLN A 71 -6.26 -28.61 17.13
CA GLN A 71 -7.27 -27.76 16.50
C GLN A 71 -7.96 -26.85 17.54
N PRO A 72 -8.16 -25.56 17.25
CA PRO A 72 -8.92 -24.68 18.13
C PRO A 72 -10.40 -25.06 18.11
N ARG A 73 -11.02 -25.04 19.30
CA ARG A 73 -12.43 -25.35 19.53
C ARG A 73 -13.04 -24.32 20.47
N GLN A 74 -14.34 -24.15 20.38
CA GLN A 74 -15.13 -23.33 21.30
C GLN A 74 -16.10 -24.20 22.10
N VAL A 75 -16.15 -23.98 23.40
CA VAL A 75 -16.99 -24.73 24.35
C VAL A 75 -17.92 -23.74 25.03
N PRO A 76 -19.24 -23.77 24.77
CA PRO A 76 -20.16 -22.92 25.50
C PRO A 76 -20.25 -23.35 26.97
N LEU A 77 -20.38 -22.37 27.85
CA LEU A 77 -20.30 -22.52 29.30
C LEU A 77 -21.69 -22.60 29.92
N GLY A 78 -21.91 -23.61 30.76
CA GLY A 78 -23.08 -23.69 31.62
C GLY A 78 -23.08 -22.58 32.68
N PRO A 79 -24.23 -22.26 33.31
CA PRO A 79 -24.33 -21.19 34.31
C PRO A 79 -23.30 -21.29 35.45
N ASP A 80 -23.01 -22.50 35.92
CA ASP A 80 -22.07 -22.75 37.04
C ASP A 80 -20.59 -22.58 36.62
N GLU A 81 -20.29 -22.52 35.33
CA GLU A 81 -18.93 -22.37 34.78
C GLU A 81 -18.61 -20.91 34.38
N ARG A 82 -19.60 -20.00 34.45
CA ARG A 82 -19.45 -18.61 34.03
C ARG A 82 -18.73 -17.78 35.08
N SER A 83 -17.81 -16.93 34.63
CA SER A 83 -17.18 -15.93 35.51
C SER A 83 -18.17 -14.82 35.88
N PRO A 84 -18.13 -14.31 37.12
CA PRO A 84 -18.99 -13.21 37.53
C PRO A 84 -18.67 -11.94 36.74
N TRP A 85 -19.70 -11.16 36.42
CA TRP A 85 -19.60 -9.90 35.70
C TRP A 85 -20.70 -8.93 36.17
N ALA A 86 -20.53 -7.64 35.89
CA ALA A 86 -21.51 -6.61 36.24
C ALA A 86 -21.51 -5.47 35.21
N VAL A 87 -22.61 -4.70 35.19
CA VAL A 87 -22.68 -3.45 34.43
C VAL A 87 -22.06 -2.33 35.27
N ALA A 88 -20.92 -1.82 34.83
CA ALA A 88 -20.28 -0.67 35.46
C ALA A 88 -21.17 0.57 35.36
N ARG A 89 -21.18 1.42 36.39
CA ARG A 89 -21.92 2.69 36.39
C ARG A 89 -20.95 3.82 36.62
N VAL A 90 -20.91 4.75 35.67
CA VAL A 90 -20.01 5.90 35.72
C VAL A 90 -20.85 7.16 35.59
N ASP A 91 -20.66 8.10 36.50
CA ASP A 91 -21.35 9.39 36.49
C ASP A 91 -20.37 10.47 36.03
N LEU A 92 -20.59 11.01 34.84
CA LEU A 92 -19.73 12.00 34.20
C LEU A 92 -20.38 13.39 34.17
N ARG A 93 -21.54 13.57 34.83
CA ARG A 93 -22.26 14.85 34.85
C ARG A 93 -21.47 16.00 35.48
N ALA A 94 -20.49 15.68 36.32
CA ALA A 94 -19.63 16.66 36.97
C ALA A 94 -18.45 17.10 36.09
N GLU A 95 -18.20 16.42 34.97
CA GLU A 95 -17.12 16.76 34.04
C GLU A 95 -17.46 18.05 33.27
N PRO A 96 -16.46 18.88 32.91
CA PRO A 96 -16.69 20.10 32.13
C PRO A 96 -17.32 19.83 30.75
N ASP A 97 -16.93 18.70 30.15
CA ASP A 97 -17.50 18.17 28.92
C ASP A 97 -17.76 16.66 29.12
N PRO A 98 -18.99 16.29 29.57
CA PRO A 98 -19.34 14.90 29.81
C PRO A 98 -19.22 13.99 28.58
N GLU A 99 -19.42 14.54 27.38
CA GLU A 99 -19.34 13.79 26.12
C GLU A 99 -17.87 13.46 25.79
N ALA A 100 -16.98 14.46 25.89
CA ALA A 100 -15.55 14.23 25.70
C ALA A 100 -14.98 13.28 26.77
N ALA A 101 -15.42 13.40 28.02
CA ALA A 101 -15.03 12.49 29.10
C ALA A 101 -15.53 11.05 28.86
N ALA A 102 -16.75 10.88 28.34
CA ALA A 102 -17.29 9.57 27.98
C ALA A 102 -16.49 8.94 26.83
N GLN A 103 -16.12 9.74 25.83
CA GLN A 103 -15.29 9.28 24.72
C GLN A 103 -13.89 8.83 25.20
N ALA A 104 -13.23 9.62 26.04
CA ALA A 104 -11.93 9.25 26.63
C ALA A 104 -12.02 7.96 27.45
N TRP A 105 -13.06 7.82 28.27
CA TRP A 105 -13.29 6.59 29.05
C TRP A 105 -13.48 5.36 28.15
N ILE A 106 -14.21 5.50 27.03
CA ILE A 106 -14.39 4.44 26.04
C ILE A 106 -13.07 4.06 25.38
N GLU A 107 -12.24 5.04 25.02
CA GLU A 107 -10.93 4.83 24.40
C GLU A 107 -9.99 4.06 25.34
N ASP A 108 -9.94 4.45 26.62
CA ASP A 108 -9.18 3.74 27.65
C ASP A 108 -9.67 2.30 27.81
N ALA A 109 -11.00 2.10 27.82
CA ALA A 109 -11.58 0.77 27.91
C ALA A 109 -11.25 -0.11 26.69
N LEU A 110 -11.15 0.46 25.49
CA LEU A 110 -10.76 -0.24 24.27
C LEU A 110 -9.25 -0.53 24.19
N ALA A 111 -8.41 0.33 24.77
CA ALA A 111 -6.96 0.16 24.80
C ALA A 111 -6.51 -0.97 25.74
N ALA A 112 -7.36 -1.37 26.69
CA ALA A 112 -7.06 -2.49 27.57
C ALA A 112 -7.01 -3.83 26.79
N PRO A 113 -5.96 -4.65 26.98
CA PRO A 113 -5.89 -5.99 26.43
C PRO A 113 -7.09 -6.84 26.86
N SER A 114 -7.45 -7.82 26.04
CA SER A 114 -8.53 -8.76 26.32
C SER A 114 -7.95 -10.16 26.45
N ASP A 115 -8.05 -10.78 27.62
CA ASP A 115 -7.65 -12.17 27.82
C ASP A 115 -8.70 -13.11 27.21
N LEU A 116 -8.27 -14.16 26.50
CA LEU A 116 -9.12 -15.22 25.97
C LEU A 116 -9.20 -16.45 26.89
N HIS A 117 -8.34 -16.54 27.91
CA HIS A 117 -8.19 -17.70 28.78
C HIS A 117 -8.98 -17.59 30.09
N GLU A 118 -8.97 -16.45 30.79
CA GLU A 118 -9.64 -16.29 32.10
C GLU A 118 -10.63 -15.11 32.17
N GLY A 119 -11.83 -15.31 32.71
CA GLY A 119 -12.82 -14.26 32.91
C GLY A 119 -13.80 -14.00 31.74
N PRO A 120 -14.66 -12.97 31.83
CA PRO A 120 -15.59 -12.59 30.78
C PRO A 120 -14.87 -11.99 29.56
N ARG A 121 -15.30 -12.36 28.34
CA ARG A 121 -14.76 -11.80 27.07
C ARG A 121 -15.41 -10.50 26.63
N PHE A 122 -16.14 -9.88 27.55
CA PHE A 122 -16.92 -8.68 27.33
C PHE A 122 -17.02 -7.87 28.62
N SER A 123 -17.35 -6.59 28.50
CA SER A 123 -17.74 -5.74 29.61
C SER A 123 -18.85 -4.78 29.19
N GLN A 124 -19.57 -4.27 30.18
CA GLN A 124 -20.73 -3.40 30.00
C GLN A 124 -20.57 -2.19 30.92
N ALA A 125 -20.88 -1.00 30.42
CA ALA A 125 -20.94 0.22 31.23
C ALA A 125 -22.13 1.09 30.87
N LEU A 126 -22.72 1.72 31.88
CA LEU A 126 -23.70 2.79 31.74
C LEU A 126 -23.05 4.08 32.22
N LEU A 127 -22.77 4.97 31.28
CA LEU A 127 -22.22 6.30 31.52
C LEU A 127 -23.37 7.29 31.57
N ARG A 128 -23.44 8.09 32.64
CA ARG A 128 -24.44 9.14 32.80
C ARG A 128 -23.80 10.48 32.50
N LEU A 129 -24.24 11.14 31.42
CA LEU A 129 -23.69 12.41 30.96
C LEU A 129 -24.61 13.59 31.35
N GLY A 130 -25.90 13.32 31.56
CA GLY A 130 -26.89 14.30 31.99
C GLY A 130 -28.06 13.65 32.75
N GLU A 131 -29.12 14.43 32.98
CA GLU A 131 -30.38 13.89 33.55
C GLU A 131 -31.13 12.99 32.57
N GLU A 132 -31.11 13.32 31.29
CA GLU A 132 -31.78 12.59 30.21
C GLU A 132 -30.80 12.18 29.09
N HIS A 133 -29.49 12.23 29.35
CA HIS A 133 -28.46 11.88 28.37
C HIS A 133 -27.53 10.82 28.96
N HIS A 134 -27.52 9.63 28.35
CA HIS A 134 -26.83 8.45 28.85
C HIS A 134 -26.15 7.71 27.71
N VAL A 135 -25.04 7.02 28.00
CA VAL A 135 -24.36 6.15 27.04
C VAL A 135 -24.30 4.74 27.62
N TRP A 136 -24.86 3.76 26.91
CA TRP A 136 -24.61 2.35 27.18
C TRP A 136 -23.46 1.87 26.30
N PHE A 137 -22.31 1.57 26.91
CA PHE A 137 -21.14 1.03 26.25
C PHE A 137 -21.04 -0.49 26.41
N HIS A 138 -20.80 -1.17 25.30
CA HIS A 138 -20.54 -2.60 25.24
C HIS A 138 -19.17 -2.86 24.60
N ARG A 139 -18.27 -3.50 25.36
CA ARG A 139 -16.96 -3.95 24.89
C ARG A 139 -16.95 -5.47 24.82
N TYR A 140 -16.29 -6.04 23.81
CA TYR A 140 -16.09 -7.48 23.67
C TYR A 140 -14.87 -7.80 22.83
N HIS A 141 -14.32 -9.02 22.99
CA HIS A 141 -13.30 -9.53 22.08
C HIS A 141 -13.95 -9.95 20.75
N GLN A 142 -13.44 -9.50 19.61
CA GLN A 142 -14.08 -9.72 18.30
C GLN A 142 -14.27 -11.21 17.95
N VAL A 143 -13.41 -12.10 18.46
CA VAL A 143 -13.56 -13.56 18.30
C VAL A 143 -14.91 -14.11 18.79
N VAL A 144 -15.57 -13.45 19.77
CA VAL A 144 -16.85 -13.96 20.28
C VAL A 144 -18.05 -13.49 19.46
N MET A 145 -17.97 -12.32 18.83
CA MET A 145 -19.13 -11.70 18.21
C MET A 145 -18.74 -10.66 17.14
N ASP A 146 -19.59 -10.49 16.12
CA ASP A 146 -19.49 -9.38 15.17
C ASP A 146 -20.47 -8.22 15.48
N ALA A 147 -20.36 -7.11 14.74
CA ALA A 147 -21.24 -5.96 14.94
C ALA A 147 -22.72 -6.27 14.72
N TYR A 148 -23.06 -7.26 13.87
CA TYR A 148 -24.44 -7.69 13.67
C TYR A 148 -24.98 -8.41 14.92
N GLY A 149 -24.16 -9.26 15.54
CA GLY A 149 -24.48 -9.88 16.83
C GLY A 149 -24.81 -8.85 17.90
N PHE A 150 -24.04 -7.76 17.97
CA PHE A 150 -24.34 -6.65 18.88
C PHE A 150 -25.70 -6.00 18.58
N SER A 151 -26.04 -5.73 17.30
CA SER A 151 -27.35 -5.20 16.93
C SER A 151 -28.51 -6.08 17.42
N LEU A 152 -28.35 -7.41 17.39
CA LEU A 152 -29.35 -8.34 17.94
C LEU A 152 -29.49 -8.19 19.47
N ILE A 153 -28.37 -8.12 20.19
CA ILE A 153 -28.34 -7.91 21.65
C ILE A 153 -28.99 -6.58 21.99
N ALA A 154 -28.61 -5.49 21.33
CA ALA A 154 -29.13 -4.15 21.62
C ALA A 154 -30.65 -4.05 21.44
N ARG A 155 -31.20 -4.67 20.39
CA ARG A 155 -32.65 -4.78 20.16
C ARG A 155 -33.34 -5.62 21.21
N ARG A 156 -32.72 -6.73 21.65
CA ARG A 156 -33.26 -7.59 22.71
C ARG A 156 -33.29 -6.85 24.05
N VAL A 157 -32.22 -6.15 24.42
CA VAL A 157 -32.17 -5.31 25.63
C VAL A 157 -33.28 -4.25 25.61
N ALA A 158 -33.44 -3.51 24.50
CA ALA A 158 -34.50 -2.51 24.37
C ALA A 158 -35.90 -3.12 24.52
N THR A 159 -36.12 -4.33 23.98
CA THR A 159 -37.38 -5.07 24.10
C THR A 159 -37.68 -5.46 25.56
N ILE A 160 -36.70 -6.06 26.26
CA ILE A 160 -36.85 -6.47 27.67
C ILE A 160 -37.07 -5.25 28.55
N TYR A 161 -36.29 -4.19 28.35
CA TYR A 161 -36.42 -2.93 29.09
C TYR A 161 -37.82 -2.33 28.91
N GLY A 162 -38.30 -2.23 27.67
CA GLY A 162 -39.62 -1.68 27.36
C GLY A 162 -40.76 -2.45 28.01
N ALA A 163 -40.71 -3.80 27.95
CA ALA A 163 -41.70 -4.66 28.59
C ALA A 163 -41.69 -4.48 30.12
N ARG A 164 -40.51 -4.50 30.75
CA ARG A 164 -40.40 -4.34 32.21
C ARG A 164 -40.85 -2.96 32.69
N LEU A 165 -40.51 -1.90 31.96
CA LEU A 165 -40.93 -0.54 32.29
C LEU A 165 -42.46 -0.38 32.19
N ALA A 166 -43.10 -1.11 31.27
CA ALA A 166 -44.54 -1.16 31.11
C ALA A 166 -45.23 -2.16 32.05
N PHE A 167 -44.47 -2.87 32.90
CA PHE A 167 -44.94 -4.00 33.72
C PHE A 167 -45.64 -5.10 32.89
N ASP A 168 -45.20 -5.30 31.65
CA ASP A 168 -45.69 -6.31 30.70
C ASP A 168 -44.82 -7.58 30.73
N THR A 169 -45.31 -8.64 30.09
CA THR A 169 -44.60 -9.92 29.96
C THR A 169 -43.44 -9.78 28.97
N VAL A 170 -42.23 -10.15 29.41
CA VAL A 170 -41.06 -10.21 28.52
C VAL A 170 -41.27 -11.31 27.48
N PRO A 171 -41.24 -11.01 26.16
CA PRO A 171 -41.35 -12.03 25.14
C PRO A 171 -40.21 -13.05 25.26
N PRO A 172 -40.44 -14.35 25.00
CA PRO A 172 -39.37 -15.35 25.08
C PRO A 172 -38.27 -15.07 24.06
N THR A 173 -37.03 -15.44 24.40
CA THR A 173 -35.91 -15.33 23.46
C THR A 173 -36.13 -16.17 22.21
N ARG A 174 -35.66 -15.64 21.09
CA ARG A 174 -35.62 -16.33 19.79
C ARG A 174 -34.20 -16.46 19.27
N ALA A 175 -33.20 -16.22 20.12
CA ALA A 175 -31.81 -16.45 19.79
C ALA A 175 -31.61 -17.94 19.50
N GLY A 176 -30.85 -18.25 18.45
CA GLY A 176 -30.38 -19.62 18.23
C GLY A 176 -29.13 -19.91 19.07
N SER A 177 -28.59 -21.11 18.88
CA SER A 177 -27.41 -21.64 19.57
C SER A 177 -26.12 -21.46 18.74
N LEU A 178 -24.97 -21.53 19.42
CA LEU A 178 -23.67 -21.56 18.75
C LEU A 178 -23.54 -22.79 17.82
N ALA A 179 -24.11 -23.93 18.19
CA ALA A 179 -24.10 -25.12 17.36
C ALA A 179 -24.82 -24.91 16.01
N GLU A 180 -25.96 -24.20 16.02
CA GLU A 180 -26.67 -23.83 14.80
C GLU A 180 -25.89 -22.83 13.94
N LEU A 181 -25.18 -21.89 14.57
CA LEU A 181 -24.35 -20.91 13.90
C LEU A 181 -23.15 -21.59 13.19
N VAL A 182 -22.48 -22.51 13.88
CA VAL A 182 -21.38 -23.33 13.33
C VAL A 182 -21.88 -24.25 12.20
N ALA A 183 -23.06 -24.86 12.35
CA ALA A 183 -23.65 -25.68 11.30
C ALA A 183 -23.96 -24.87 10.03
N ALA A 184 -24.43 -23.63 10.18
CA ALA A 184 -24.68 -22.73 9.06
C ALA A 184 -23.39 -22.30 8.35
N ASP A 185 -22.31 -22.04 9.10
CA ASP A 185 -20.98 -21.75 8.54
C ASP A 185 -20.44 -22.93 7.72
N GLY A 186 -20.54 -24.14 8.28
CA GLY A 186 -20.14 -25.37 7.58
C GLY A 186 -20.95 -25.64 6.32
N GLU A 187 -22.27 -25.40 6.34
CA GLU A 187 -23.12 -25.53 5.15
C GLU A 187 -22.78 -24.49 4.10
N ALA A 188 -22.52 -23.23 4.49
CA ALA A 188 -22.09 -22.19 3.55
C ALA A 188 -20.77 -22.56 2.86
N ARG A 189 -19.79 -23.08 3.62
CA ARG A 189 -18.51 -23.59 3.08
C ARG A 189 -18.71 -24.78 2.14
N ARG A 190 -19.67 -25.67 2.43
CA ARG A 190 -20.01 -26.80 1.54
C ARG A 190 -20.72 -26.36 0.27
N LEU A 191 -21.53 -25.31 0.34
CA LEU A 191 -22.21 -24.71 -0.81
C LEU A 191 -21.27 -23.88 -1.68
N ALA A 192 -20.17 -23.36 -1.11
CA ALA A 192 -19.06 -22.81 -1.88
C ALA A 192 -18.44 -23.92 -2.74
N GLY A 193 -18.98 -24.08 -3.94
CA GLY A 193 -18.53 -25.07 -4.90
C GLY A 193 -17.34 -24.59 -5.71
N GLU A 194 -16.92 -25.42 -6.66
CA GLU A 194 -15.88 -25.08 -7.64
C GLU A 194 -16.19 -23.77 -8.36
N ALA A 195 -17.46 -23.48 -8.67
CA ALA A 195 -17.87 -22.23 -9.31
C ALA A 195 -17.52 -20.96 -8.52
N ASP A 196 -17.66 -20.95 -7.18
CA ASP A 196 -17.27 -19.80 -6.36
C ASP A 196 -15.75 -19.64 -6.33
N ARG A 197 -15.03 -20.76 -6.22
CA ARG A 197 -13.57 -20.77 -6.24
C ARG A 197 -13.02 -20.29 -7.58
N ASP A 198 -13.59 -20.79 -8.69
CA ASP A 198 -13.21 -20.43 -10.05
C ASP A 198 -13.47 -18.94 -10.30
N PHE A 199 -14.65 -18.44 -9.89
CA PHE A 199 -14.96 -17.02 -9.96
C PHE A 199 -13.88 -16.14 -9.31
N TRP A 200 -13.43 -16.52 -8.11
CA TRP A 200 -12.42 -15.75 -7.38
C TRP A 200 -11.02 -15.89 -7.94
N THR A 201 -10.59 -17.10 -8.29
CA THR A 201 -9.26 -17.36 -8.84
C THR A 201 -9.09 -16.79 -10.26
N GLU A 202 -10.14 -16.78 -11.09
CA GLU A 202 -10.15 -16.08 -12.39
C GLU A 202 -10.06 -14.56 -12.22
N ARG A 203 -10.70 -14.00 -11.17
CA ARG A 203 -10.72 -12.56 -10.90
C ARG A 203 -9.41 -12.06 -10.33
N PHE A 204 -8.67 -12.92 -9.63
CA PHE A 204 -7.35 -12.65 -9.05
C PHE A 204 -6.36 -13.73 -9.50
N PRO A 205 -5.91 -13.71 -10.77
CA PRO A 205 -4.96 -14.70 -11.29
C PRO A 205 -3.56 -14.58 -10.65
N GLY A 206 -3.34 -13.54 -9.84
CA GLY A 206 -2.21 -13.38 -8.93
C GLY A 206 -2.59 -12.42 -7.80
N PRO A 207 -1.76 -12.32 -6.74
CA PRO A 207 -1.97 -11.37 -5.64
C PRO A 207 -2.09 -9.94 -6.18
N PRO A 208 -3.21 -9.22 -5.97
CA PRO A 208 -3.25 -7.80 -6.26
C PRO A 208 -2.32 -7.06 -5.30
N GLU A 209 -1.67 -5.98 -5.75
CA GLU A 209 -0.99 -5.07 -4.83
C GLU A 209 -2.05 -4.21 -4.13
N PRO A 210 -2.26 -4.35 -2.81
CA PRO A 210 -3.30 -3.59 -2.13
C PRO A 210 -2.96 -2.09 -2.16
N ALA A 211 -3.92 -1.28 -2.63
CA ALA A 211 -3.76 0.16 -2.63
C ALA A 211 -3.59 0.67 -1.19
N THR A 212 -2.49 1.37 -0.90
CA THR A 212 -2.23 2.04 0.38
C THR A 212 -1.95 3.52 0.14
N LEU A 213 -2.36 4.37 1.10
CA LEU A 213 -2.03 5.80 1.08
C LEU A 213 -0.73 6.12 1.84
N ALA A 214 -0.27 5.25 2.74
CA ALA A 214 0.96 5.44 3.50
C ALA A 214 2.21 5.29 2.63
N GLY A 215 2.14 4.43 1.60
CA GLY A 215 3.30 4.03 0.78
C GLY A 215 4.29 3.10 1.51
N THR A 216 4.02 2.79 2.77
CA THR A 216 4.79 1.86 3.61
C THR A 216 3.82 0.95 4.37
N THR A 217 4.34 -0.12 4.96
CA THR A 217 3.55 -1.10 5.72
C THR A 217 4.21 -1.36 7.05
N ALA A 218 3.44 -1.32 8.13
CA ALA A 218 3.92 -1.60 9.48
C ALA A 218 2.91 -2.47 10.23
N ARG A 219 3.39 -3.31 11.16
CA ARG A 219 2.51 -4.08 12.05
C ARG A 219 1.73 -3.08 12.92
N VAL A 220 0.47 -3.38 13.19
CA VAL A 220 -0.38 -2.53 14.01
C VAL A 220 0.06 -2.63 15.47
N THR A 221 0.53 -1.52 16.04
CA THR A 221 0.97 -1.44 17.43
C THR A 221 0.05 -0.49 18.21
N GLY A 222 -0.96 -1.05 18.88
CA GLY A 222 -1.90 -0.30 19.72
C GLY A 222 -3.24 0.01 19.06
N THR A 223 -3.99 0.94 19.65
CA THR A 223 -5.33 1.32 19.19
C THR A 223 -5.27 2.14 17.91
N ARG A 224 -6.22 1.90 17.00
CA ARG A 224 -6.38 2.69 15.77
C ARG A 224 -6.47 4.20 16.05
N ARG A 225 -5.98 5.02 15.13
CA ARG A 225 -6.28 6.45 15.10
C ARG A 225 -7.61 6.65 14.38
N ARG A 226 -8.42 7.63 14.79
CA ARG A 226 -9.72 7.93 14.19
C ARG A 226 -9.85 9.40 13.87
N ARG A 227 -10.42 9.72 12.71
CA ARG A 227 -10.97 11.04 12.41
C ARG A 227 -12.42 10.92 11.98
N SER A 228 -13.28 11.73 12.57
CA SER A 228 -14.73 11.68 12.36
C SER A 228 -15.27 13.01 11.83
N SER A 229 -16.31 12.94 11.01
CA SER A 229 -17.13 14.08 10.60
C SER A 229 -18.57 13.65 10.31
N THR A 230 -19.42 14.63 10.00
CA THR A 230 -20.80 14.39 9.59
C THR A 230 -21.10 15.11 8.28
N LEU A 231 -21.62 14.36 7.32
CA LEU A 231 -22.25 14.88 6.12
C LEU A 231 -23.70 15.27 6.48
N PRO A 232 -24.07 16.54 6.33
CA PRO A 232 -25.40 17.00 6.73
C PRO A 232 -26.48 16.49 5.77
N PRO A 233 -27.76 16.38 6.21
CA PRO A 233 -28.84 15.75 5.45
C PRO A 233 -29.00 16.28 4.01
N GLU A 234 -28.80 17.57 3.77
CA GLU A 234 -28.90 18.19 2.45
C GLU A 234 -27.82 17.70 1.45
N VAL A 235 -26.66 17.28 1.96
CA VAL A 235 -25.63 16.64 1.11
C VAL A 235 -26.04 15.21 0.79
N VAL A 236 -26.59 14.49 1.78
CA VAL A 236 -27.04 13.09 1.62
C VAL A 236 -28.18 13.00 0.61
N VAL A 237 -29.15 13.90 0.66
CA VAL A 237 -30.25 13.98 -0.33
C VAL A 237 -29.71 14.20 -1.75
N ARG A 238 -28.69 15.06 -1.90
CA ARG A 238 -28.02 15.27 -3.20
C ARG A 238 -27.26 14.03 -3.66
N MET A 239 -26.61 13.33 -2.73
CA MET A 239 -25.89 12.08 -2.98
C MET A 239 -26.84 10.97 -3.46
N GLU A 240 -27.98 10.81 -2.80
CA GLU A 240 -29.05 9.87 -3.20
C GLU A 240 -29.53 10.21 -4.62
N ALA A 241 -29.88 11.46 -4.88
CA ALA A 241 -30.31 11.88 -6.21
C ALA A 241 -29.22 11.67 -7.30
N ALA A 242 -27.93 11.83 -6.94
CA ALA A 242 -26.82 11.59 -7.85
C ALA A 242 -26.62 10.09 -8.12
N ALA A 243 -26.72 9.25 -7.08
CA ALA A 243 -26.66 7.81 -7.21
C ALA A 243 -27.83 7.27 -8.05
N ASP A 244 -29.05 7.76 -7.84
CA ASP A 244 -30.24 7.39 -8.62
C ASP A 244 -30.05 7.69 -10.11
N ARG A 245 -29.51 8.88 -10.44
CA ARG A 245 -29.16 9.23 -11.83
C ARG A 245 -28.15 8.26 -12.43
N ALA A 246 -27.30 7.64 -11.61
CA ALA A 246 -26.33 6.64 -12.01
C ALA A 246 -26.85 5.19 -11.91
N LYS A 247 -28.14 4.99 -11.57
CA LYS A 247 -28.76 3.66 -11.33
C LYS A 247 -28.11 2.87 -10.18
N GLY A 248 -27.56 3.56 -9.18
CA GLY A 248 -27.10 2.99 -7.92
C GLY A 248 -27.80 3.64 -6.72
N HIS A 249 -27.30 3.38 -5.51
CA HIS A 249 -27.76 4.06 -4.29
C HIS A 249 -26.57 4.75 -3.59
N TRP A 250 -26.85 5.48 -2.52
CA TRP A 250 -25.81 6.23 -1.80
C TRP A 250 -24.65 5.36 -1.28
N PRO A 251 -24.82 4.07 -0.85
CA PRO A 251 -23.69 3.23 -0.47
C PRO A 251 -22.72 2.98 -1.62
N GLU A 252 -23.23 2.73 -2.84
CA GLU A 252 -22.39 2.52 -4.01
C GLU A 252 -21.69 3.82 -4.45
N MET A 253 -22.31 4.99 -4.23
CA MET A 253 -21.64 6.28 -4.41
C MET A 253 -20.47 6.47 -3.43
N VAL A 254 -20.63 6.06 -2.17
CA VAL A 254 -19.54 6.09 -1.17
C VAL A 254 -18.41 5.15 -1.58
N LEU A 255 -18.73 3.91 -1.95
CA LEU A 255 -17.74 2.94 -2.44
C LEU A 255 -17.00 3.46 -3.68
N ALA A 256 -17.72 4.06 -4.63
CA ALA A 256 -17.14 4.70 -5.81
C ALA A 256 -16.18 5.84 -5.45
N ALA A 257 -16.55 6.71 -4.50
CA ALA A 257 -15.69 7.80 -4.07
C ALA A 257 -14.42 7.31 -3.38
N VAL A 258 -14.52 6.31 -2.49
CA VAL A 258 -13.34 5.72 -1.82
C VAL A 258 -12.43 5.01 -2.83
N ALA A 259 -13.00 4.22 -3.75
CA ALA A 259 -12.24 3.57 -4.81
C ALA A 259 -11.53 4.58 -5.72
N LEU A 260 -12.22 5.67 -6.10
CA LEU A 260 -11.63 6.75 -6.88
C LEU A 260 -10.51 7.45 -6.10
N TYR A 261 -10.74 7.77 -4.82
CA TYR A 261 -9.72 8.40 -3.98
C TYR A 261 -8.43 7.56 -3.93
N LEU A 262 -8.56 6.28 -3.64
CA LEU A 262 -7.44 5.35 -3.62
C LEU A 262 -6.78 5.22 -4.99
N HIS A 263 -7.56 5.07 -6.07
CA HIS A 263 -7.02 4.95 -7.43
C HIS A 263 -6.15 6.14 -7.83
N ARG A 264 -6.54 7.35 -7.39
CA ARG A 264 -5.86 8.59 -7.76
C ARG A 264 -4.58 8.82 -6.94
N LEU A 265 -4.53 8.35 -5.69
CA LEU A 265 -3.39 8.56 -4.78
C LEU A 265 -2.42 7.39 -4.71
N SER A 266 -2.87 6.16 -4.94
CA SER A 266 -2.01 4.96 -4.89
C SER A 266 -1.33 4.66 -6.23
N ASP A 267 -1.76 5.29 -7.33
CA ASP A 267 -1.38 4.90 -8.69
C ASP A 267 -1.70 3.42 -8.99
N ALA A 268 -2.60 2.78 -8.25
CA ALA A 268 -3.04 1.43 -8.59
C ALA A 268 -4.00 1.50 -9.80
N PRO A 269 -3.73 0.76 -10.90
CA PRO A 269 -4.63 0.76 -12.06
C PRO A 269 -6.01 0.20 -11.70
N ASP A 270 -6.05 -0.74 -10.75
CA ASP A 270 -7.25 -1.29 -10.16
C ASP A 270 -7.10 -1.24 -8.63
N VAL A 271 -8.18 -0.90 -7.93
CA VAL A 271 -8.23 -0.85 -6.46
C VAL A 271 -9.10 -1.99 -5.97
N VAL A 272 -8.66 -2.69 -4.94
CA VAL A 272 -9.46 -3.73 -4.27
C VAL A 272 -9.85 -3.23 -2.89
N LEU A 273 -11.15 -2.98 -2.68
CA LEU A 273 -11.69 -2.60 -1.37
C LEU A 273 -12.10 -3.85 -0.59
N GLY A 274 -11.90 -3.86 0.73
CA GLY A 274 -12.54 -4.86 1.58
C GLY A 274 -13.95 -4.42 1.99
N VAL A 275 -14.98 -5.19 1.66
CA VAL A 275 -16.37 -4.87 2.04
C VAL A 275 -16.87 -5.91 3.03
N PRO A 276 -17.10 -5.55 4.30
CA PRO A 276 -17.66 -6.47 5.28
C PRO A 276 -19.09 -6.88 4.92
N MET A 277 -19.32 -8.18 4.82
CA MET A 277 -20.61 -8.82 4.61
C MET A 277 -21.00 -9.61 5.85
N MET A 278 -22.28 -9.60 6.19
CA MET A 278 -22.78 -10.19 7.45
C MET A 278 -22.56 -11.71 7.57
N GLY A 279 -22.26 -12.43 6.49
CA GLY A 279 -21.97 -13.87 6.48
C GLY A 279 -23.14 -14.79 6.87
N ARG A 280 -24.31 -14.23 7.23
CA ARG A 280 -25.53 -14.95 7.61
C ARG A 280 -26.35 -15.32 6.38
N LEU A 281 -25.83 -16.30 5.64
CA LEU A 281 -26.41 -16.77 4.37
C LEU A 281 -27.58 -17.71 4.63
N GLY A 282 -28.71 -17.48 3.96
CA GLY A 282 -29.91 -18.31 4.10
C GLY A 282 -31.23 -17.54 4.06
N ARG A 283 -32.34 -18.25 4.30
CA ARG A 283 -33.68 -17.64 4.34
C ARG A 283 -33.82 -16.70 5.55
N PRO A 284 -34.54 -15.57 5.43
CA PRO A 284 -34.86 -14.72 6.58
C PRO A 284 -35.44 -15.54 7.73
N GLY A 285 -34.89 -15.36 8.94
CA GLY A 285 -35.31 -16.10 10.12
C GLY A 285 -34.66 -17.49 10.29
N ALA A 286 -33.71 -17.90 9.46
CA ALA A 286 -32.87 -19.06 9.79
C ALA A 286 -32.20 -18.87 11.18
N PRO A 287 -31.89 -19.95 11.93
CA PRO A 287 -31.25 -19.86 13.24
C PRO A 287 -30.02 -18.94 13.25
N ALA A 288 -29.11 -19.11 12.29
CA ALA A 288 -27.92 -18.26 12.15
C ALA A 288 -28.22 -16.76 11.96
N ALA A 289 -29.36 -16.39 11.38
CA ALA A 289 -29.76 -14.98 11.25
C ALA A 289 -30.20 -14.35 12.58
N ARG A 290 -30.50 -15.17 13.60
CA ARG A 290 -30.98 -14.75 14.93
C ARG A 290 -30.02 -15.03 16.08
N THR A 291 -28.90 -15.71 15.81
CA THR A 291 -27.89 -16.04 16.82
C THR A 291 -26.78 -14.98 16.87
N PRO A 292 -26.54 -14.28 17.98
CA PRO A 292 -25.33 -13.47 18.14
C PRO A 292 -24.06 -14.34 18.05
N GLY A 293 -23.03 -13.90 17.35
CA GLY A 293 -21.79 -14.66 17.13
C GLY A 293 -20.92 -14.03 16.05
N MET A 294 -19.76 -14.62 15.76
CA MET A 294 -18.80 -14.13 14.78
C MET A 294 -18.96 -14.87 13.44
N LEU A 295 -19.56 -14.20 12.45
CA LEU A 295 -19.78 -14.74 11.10
C LEU A 295 -19.39 -13.80 9.96
N VAL A 296 -19.08 -12.52 10.24
CA VAL A 296 -18.70 -11.54 9.19
C VAL A 296 -17.65 -12.11 8.22
N ASN A 297 -17.85 -11.88 6.94
CA ASN A 297 -16.91 -12.20 5.86
C ASN A 297 -16.44 -10.88 5.22
N ILE A 298 -15.16 -10.76 4.87
CA ILE A 298 -14.64 -9.60 4.14
C ILE A 298 -14.55 -9.95 2.67
N VAL A 299 -15.35 -9.29 1.83
CA VAL A 299 -15.40 -9.60 0.40
C VAL A 299 -14.58 -8.58 -0.39
N PRO A 300 -13.62 -9.00 -1.23
CA PRO A 300 -12.86 -8.08 -2.06
C PRO A 300 -13.75 -7.52 -3.19
N LEU A 301 -13.84 -6.20 -3.27
CA LEU A 301 -14.54 -5.46 -4.33
C LEU A 301 -13.51 -4.77 -5.22
N ARG A 302 -13.29 -5.30 -6.43
CA ARG A 302 -12.32 -4.76 -7.39
C ARG A 302 -12.97 -3.66 -8.24
N VAL A 303 -12.41 -2.45 -8.19
CA VAL A 303 -12.86 -1.30 -8.98
C VAL A 303 -11.70 -0.80 -9.82
N ALA A 304 -11.94 -0.63 -11.12
CA ALA A 304 -10.89 -0.36 -12.10
C ALA A 304 -11.20 0.88 -12.96
N PRO A 305 -11.13 2.10 -12.40
CA PRO A 305 -11.40 3.31 -13.17
C PRO A 305 -10.45 3.43 -14.37
N ARG A 306 -10.99 3.86 -15.51
CA ARG A 306 -10.25 4.14 -16.74
C ARG A 306 -10.29 5.65 -17.04
N PRO A 307 -9.38 6.18 -17.87
CA PRO A 307 -9.41 7.61 -18.24
C PRO A 307 -10.72 8.07 -18.88
N THR A 308 -11.46 7.14 -19.48
CA THR A 308 -12.78 7.37 -20.12
C THR A 308 -13.96 7.10 -19.19
N THR A 309 -13.74 6.62 -17.96
CA THR A 309 -14.82 6.33 -17.01
C THR A 309 -15.52 7.61 -16.61
N THR A 310 -16.86 7.62 -16.74
CA THR A 310 -17.71 8.71 -16.26
C THR A 310 -18.14 8.48 -14.80
N VAL A 311 -18.64 9.51 -14.12
CA VAL A 311 -19.20 9.36 -12.77
C VAL A 311 -20.31 8.29 -12.74
N ARG A 312 -21.20 8.31 -13.73
CA ARG A 312 -22.22 7.28 -13.94
C ARG A 312 -21.61 5.90 -14.14
N GLY A 313 -20.59 5.80 -15.00
CA GLY A 313 -19.88 4.55 -15.28
C GLY A 313 -19.28 3.96 -14.02
N LEU A 314 -18.58 4.77 -13.22
CA LEU A 314 -17.94 4.32 -11.98
C LEU A 314 -18.95 3.75 -10.98
N VAL A 315 -20.08 4.43 -10.75
CA VAL A 315 -21.12 3.93 -9.84
C VAL A 315 -21.76 2.66 -10.40
N ALA A 316 -22.01 2.59 -11.72
CA ALA A 316 -22.54 1.39 -12.35
C ALA A 316 -21.58 0.19 -12.24
N ASP A 317 -20.28 0.41 -12.40
CA ASP A 317 -19.24 -0.61 -12.21
C ASP A 317 -19.25 -1.14 -10.77
N VAL A 318 -19.35 -0.25 -9.79
CA VAL A 318 -19.48 -0.63 -8.37
C VAL A 318 -20.75 -1.44 -8.11
N VAL A 319 -21.90 -1.02 -8.64
CA VAL A 319 -23.18 -1.75 -8.51
C VAL A 319 -23.06 -3.16 -9.09
N ALA A 320 -22.51 -3.28 -10.30
CA ALA A 320 -22.34 -4.55 -10.99
C ALA A 320 -21.37 -5.48 -10.25
N GLU A 321 -20.22 -4.97 -9.83
CA GLU A 321 -19.23 -5.76 -9.09
C GLU A 321 -19.77 -6.18 -7.72
N LEU A 322 -20.45 -5.28 -6.98
CA LEU A 322 -21.04 -5.60 -5.68
C LEU A 322 -22.10 -6.71 -5.81
N ALA A 323 -22.89 -6.70 -6.88
CA ALA A 323 -23.84 -7.77 -7.16
C ALA A 323 -23.14 -9.11 -7.47
N ALA A 324 -22.07 -9.08 -8.27
CA ALA A 324 -21.29 -10.27 -8.64
C ALA A 324 -20.61 -10.91 -7.41
N VAL A 325 -19.91 -10.11 -6.59
CA VAL A 325 -19.19 -10.62 -5.42
C VAL A 325 -20.15 -11.10 -4.32
N ARG A 326 -21.33 -10.48 -4.21
CA ARG A 326 -22.37 -10.93 -3.26
C ARG A 326 -22.92 -12.31 -3.62
N ALA A 327 -22.98 -12.67 -4.90
CA ALA A 327 -23.43 -13.99 -5.33
C ALA A 327 -22.45 -15.10 -4.93
N HIS A 328 -21.15 -14.78 -4.83
CA HIS A 328 -20.07 -15.74 -4.52
C HIS A 328 -19.48 -15.55 -3.11
N GLN A 329 -20.18 -14.82 -2.23
CA GLN A 329 -19.71 -14.52 -0.86
C GLN A 329 -19.70 -15.74 0.08
N HIS A 330 -20.17 -16.90 -0.40
CA HIS A 330 -20.10 -18.18 0.31
C HIS A 330 -18.65 -18.63 0.48
N HIS A 331 -17.81 -18.37 -0.53
CA HIS A 331 -16.37 -18.55 -0.45
C HIS A 331 -15.76 -17.42 0.39
N ARG A 332 -15.13 -17.79 1.49
CA ARG A 332 -14.69 -16.83 2.51
C ARG A 332 -13.34 -16.22 2.21
N PHE A 333 -13.08 -15.06 2.80
CA PHE A 333 -11.80 -14.38 2.70
C PHE A 333 -10.62 -15.27 3.10
N GLU A 334 -10.76 -16.05 4.18
CA GLU A 334 -9.71 -16.93 4.69
C GLU A 334 -9.41 -18.08 3.73
N ASP A 335 -10.43 -18.61 3.05
CA ASP A 335 -10.27 -19.66 2.03
C ASP A 335 -9.66 -19.08 0.75
N LEU A 336 -10.08 -17.87 0.36
CA LEU A 336 -9.54 -17.16 -0.79
C LEU A 336 -8.05 -16.84 -0.63
N ARG A 337 -7.61 -16.43 0.56
CA ARG A 337 -6.18 -16.22 0.87
C ARG A 337 -5.35 -17.48 0.67
N ARG A 338 -5.88 -18.63 1.11
CA ARG A 338 -5.24 -19.94 0.96
C ARG A 338 -5.12 -20.30 -0.52
N ASP A 339 -6.20 -20.17 -1.27
CA ASP A 339 -6.23 -20.52 -2.70
C ASP A 339 -5.31 -19.64 -3.55
N LEU A 340 -5.19 -18.36 -3.19
CA LEU A 340 -4.29 -17.40 -3.83
C LEU A 340 -2.85 -17.44 -3.28
N ARG A 341 -2.55 -18.34 -2.33
CA ARG A 341 -1.23 -18.51 -1.69
C ARG A 341 -0.68 -17.21 -1.11
N LEU A 342 -1.55 -16.39 -0.51
CA LEU A 342 -1.19 -15.07 0.02
C LEU A 342 -0.49 -15.11 1.37
N ASP A 343 -0.46 -16.28 2.02
CA ASP A 343 0.16 -16.48 3.32
C ASP A 343 1.71 -16.51 3.25
N ALA A 344 2.27 -16.55 2.02
CA ALA A 344 3.70 -16.51 1.72
C ALA A 344 4.32 -15.10 1.63
N ALA A 345 3.52 -14.03 1.79
CA ALA A 345 4.03 -12.66 1.68
C ALA A 345 4.69 -12.20 2.99
N GLU A 346 6.00 -11.93 2.94
CA GLU A 346 6.79 -11.46 4.09
C GLU A 346 6.22 -10.19 4.76
N GLY A 347 6.28 -10.14 6.09
CA GLY A 347 6.02 -8.95 6.90
C GLY A 347 4.54 -8.58 7.10
N PRO A 348 4.24 -7.35 7.59
CA PRO A 348 2.88 -6.87 7.85
C PRO A 348 1.93 -6.90 6.63
N ARG A 349 2.49 -7.08 5.43
CA ARG A 349 1.76 -7.23 4.15
C ARG A 349 1.02 -8.56 4.07
N GLY A 350 1.52 -9.63 4.70
CA GLY A 350 0.88 -10.94 4.70
C GLY A 350 -0.54 -10.91 5.27
N GLU A 351 -0.83 -10.11 6.30
CA GLU A 351 -2.18 -10.01 6.89
C GLU A 351 -3.19 -9.25 6.00
N ALA A 352 -2.73 -8.39 5.08
CA ALA A 352 -3.56 -7.51 4.25
C ALA A 352 -3.46 -7.77 2.72
N ALA A 353 -2.76 -8.83 2.30
CA ALA A 353 -2.29 -8.99 0.92
C ALA A 353 -3.35 -9.00 -0.20
N LEU A 354 -4.64 -9.18 0.11
CA LEU A 354 -5.69 -9.25 -0.91
C LEU A 354 -6.52 -7.97 -1.07
N VAL A 355 -6.69 -7.20 0.00
CA VAL A 355 -7.63 -6.08 0.06
C VAL A 355 -6.93 -4.85 0.59
N GLY A 356 -7.10 -3.72 -0.09
CA GLY A 356 -6.80 -2.41 0.45
C GLY A 356 -7.79 -2.02 1.57
N PRO A 357 -7.92 -0.72 1.86
CA PRO A 357 -8.78 -0.22 2.93
C PRO A 357 -10.20 -0.80 2.92
N TRP A 358 -10.71 -1.10 4.10
CA TRP A 358 -12.07 -1.64 4.22
C TRP A 358 -13.09 -0.53 4.27
N VAL A 359 -14.22 -0.72 3.59
CA VAL A 359 -15.32 0.25 3.55
C VAL A 359 -16.58 -0.38 4.12
N ASN A 360 -16.99 0.11 5.29
CA ASN A 360 -18.14 -0.41 6.01
C ASN A 360 -19.29 0.61 6.00
N VAL A 361 -20.29 0.36 5.17
CA VAL A 361 -21.47 1.22 5.02
C VAL A 361 -22.66 0.63 5.76
N ARG A 362 -23.26 1.39 6.67
CA ARG A 362 -24.31 0.89 7.58
C ARG A 362 -25.53 1.80 7.67
N PRO A 363 -26.73 1.21 7.85
CA PRO A 363 -27.93 1.99 8.12
C PRO A 363 -27.92 2.57 9.55
N ALA A 364 -28.87 3.46 9.81
CA ALA A 364 -29.15 3.96 11.15
C ALA A 364 -29.71 2.83 12.02
N GLU A 365 -29.21 2.69 13.24
CA GLU A 365 -29.74 1.73 14.21
C GLU A 365 -30.41 2.47 15.37
N LEU A 366 -31.71 2.71 15.20
CA LEU A 366 -32.57 3.34 16.20
C LEU A 366 -33.21 2.28 17.10
N LEU A 367 -33.05 2.45 18.40
CA LEU A 367 -33.60 1.64 19.47
C LEU A 367 -34.66 2.44 20.23
N ARG A 368 -35.69 1.75 20.73
CA ARG A 368 -36.74 2.37 21.56
C ARG A 368 -36.74 1.73 22.93
N PHE A 369 -36.46 2.53 23.96
CA PHE A 369 -36.46 2.15 25.36
C PHE A 369 -37.79 2.58 25.99
N GLY A 370 -38.88 1.92 25.60
CA GLY A 370 -40.23 2.35 25.93
C GLY A 370 -40.72 3.52 25.05
N ALA A 371 -41.69 4.29 25.54
CA ALA A 371 -42.39 5.30 24.73
C ALA A 371 -41.68 6.66 24.63
N ARG A 372 -40.85 7.02 25.62
CA ARG A 372 -40.26 8.37 25.77
C ARG A 372 -38.74 8.41 25.60
N THR A 373 -38.10 7.27 25.41
CA THR A 373 -36.63 7.16 25.44
C THR A 373 -36.17 6.44 24.19
N THR A 374 -35.23 7.05 23.48
CA THR A 374 -34.68 6.52 22.22
C THR A 374 -33.18 6.32 22.36
N GLY A 375 -32.66 5.30 21.67
CA GLY A 375 -31.23 5.03 21.62
C GLY A 375 -30.71 4.98 20.19
N VAL A 376 -29.49 5.45 19.96
CA VAL A 376 -28.81 5.33 18.66
C VAL A 376 -27.55 4.50 18.85
N ALA A 377 -27.48 3.32 18.25
CA ALA A 377 -26.29 2.49 18.32
C ALA A 377 -25.22 2.99 17.33
N ARG A 378 -24.01 3.22 17.84
CA ARG A 378 -22.82 3.60 17.08
C ARG A 378 -21.71 2.62 17.40
N PRO A 379 -20.99 2.07 16.42
CA PRO A 379 -19.76 1.36 16.78
C PRO A 379 -18.80 2.40 17.35
N VAL A 380 -17.89 1.95 18.18
CA VAL A 380 -16.72 2.76 18.48
C VAL A 380 -15.49 2.15 17.83
N SER A 381 -15.41 0.81 17.77
CA SER A 381 -14.36 0.05 17.09
C SER A 381 -14.96 -0.95 16.09
N GLY A 382 -14.35 -1.06 14.90
CA GLY A 382 -14.74 -2.03 13.87
C GLY A 382 -13.95 -3.33 13.88
N GLY A 383 -12.95 -3.45 14.77
CA GLY A 383 -11.92 -4.50 14.72
C GLY A 383 -10.56 -3.97 14.23
N PRO A 384 -9.67 -4.84 13.74
CA PRO A 384 -8.33 -4.48 13.31
C PRO A 384 -8.30 -3.57 12.09
N VAL A 385 -7.40 -2.59 12.11
CA VAL A 385 -7.14 -1.67 11.00
C VAL A 385 -5.66 -1.75 10.63
N HIS A 386 -5.35 -2.52 9.59
CA HIS A 386 -3.97 -2.77 9.14
C HIS A 386 -3.38 -1.60 8.34
N ASP A 387 -4.21 -0.86 7.60
CA ASP A 387 -3.84 0.35 6.86
C ASP A 387 -4.83 1.47 7.15
N LEU A 388 -5.97 1.47 6.45
CA LEU A 388 -7.10 2.38 6.66
C LEU A 388 -8.43 1.61 6.68
N ALA A 389 -9.43 2.15 7.37
CA ALA A 389 -10.81 1.71 7.29
C ALA A 389 -11.74 2.92 7.24
N VAL A 390 -12.69 2.90 6.31
CA VAL A 390 -13.71 3.95 6.14
C VAL A 390 -15.04 3.39 6.63
N HIS A 391 -15.58 4.00 7.68
CA HIS A 391 -16.90 3.65 8.21
C HIS A 391 -17.89 4.76 7.89
N VAL A 392 -18.99 4.40 7.25
CA VAL A 392 -20.09 5.33 6.97
C VAL A 392 -21.36 4.81 7.59
N GLN A 393 -22.03 5.64 8.40
CA GLN A 393 -23.28 5.26 9.06
C GLN A 393 -24.36 6.31 8.82
N ARG A 394 -25.55 5.88 8.41
CA ARG A 394 -26.73 6.76 8.36
C ARG A 394 -27.13 7.20 9.77
N LEU A 395 -27.34 8.49 9.95
CA LEU A 395 -27.81 9.08 11.19
C LEU A 395 -29.35 9.22 11.17
N PRO A 396 -30.01 9.21 12.34
CA PRO A 396 -31.47 9.33 12.42
C PRO A 396 -32.04 10.63 11.84
N ASP A 397 -31.26 11.71 11.83
CA ASP A 397 -31.62 13.02 11.26
C ASP A 397 -31.52 13.07 9.73
N GLY A 398 -31.06 11.98 9.11
CA GLY A 398 -30.87 11.87 7.66
C GLY A 398 -29.45 12.15 7.19
N GLY A 399 -28.53 12.60 8.04
CA GLY A 399 -27.12 12.80 7.75
C GLY A 399 -26.33 11.49 7.66
N LEU A 400 -25.03 11.56 7.34
CA LEU A 400 -24.10 10.43 7.41
C LEU A 400 -22.95 10.77 8.37
N ALA A 401 -22.64 9.89 9.32
CA ALA A 401 -21.36 9.91 10.00
C ALA A 401 -20.29 9.27 9.10
N LEU A 402 -19.16 9.94 8.95
CA LEU A 402 -17.98 9.47 8.23
C LEU A 402 -16.82 9.36 9.23
N ASP A 403 -16.39 8.14 9.51
CA ASP A 403 -15.19 7.87 10.31
C ASP A 403 -14.11 7.25 9.43
N VAL A 404 -12.89 7.77 9.52
CA VAL A 404 -11.70 7.17 8.91
C VAL A 404 -10.78 6.72 10.04
N ASP A 405 -10.60 5.41 10.15
CA ASP A 405 -9.67 4.79 11.08
C ASP A 405 -8.36 4.44 10.36
N ALA A 406 -7.23 4.58 11.04
CA ALA A 406 -5.91 4.34 10.48
C ALA A 406 -4.99 3.58 11.43
N ASN A 407 -4.06 2.83 10.85
CA ASN A 407 -2.98 2.20 11.59
C ASN A 407 -2.05 3.29 12.17
N PRO A 408 -1.89 3.36 13.52
CA PRO A 408 -1.09 4.40 14.17
C PRO A 408 0.40 4.33 13.83
N ALA A 409 0.88 3.20 13.33
CA ALA A 409 2.28 2.98 12.96
C ALA A 409 2.62 3.48 11.55
N THR A 410 1.61 3.71 10.68
CA THR A 410 1.82 4.18 9.30
C THR A 410 1.26 5.58 9.04
N TYR A 411 0.24 6.02 9.79
CA TYR A 411 -0.34 7.35 9.64
C TYR A 411 -0.18 8.17 10.93
N ASP A 412 0.35 9.38 10.78
CA ASP A 412 0.29 10.36 11.85
C ASP A 412 -1.09 11.07 11.91
N VAL A 413 -1.30 11.94 12.91
CA VAL A 413 -2.58 12.65 13.08
C VAL A 413 -2.84 13.60 11.90
N ALA A 414 -1.83 14.34 11.45
CA ALA A 414 -1.97 15.32 10.39
C ALA A 414 -2.26 14.66 9.03
N ALA A 415 -1.60 13.54 8.74
CA ALA A 415 -1.85 12.73 7.56
C ALA A 415 -3.28 12.18 7.55
N LEU A 416 -3.77 11.66 8.69
CA LEU A 416 -5.14 11.16 8.80
C LEU A 416 -6.17 12.29 8.64
N GLU A 417 -5.94 13.45 9.26
CA GLU A 417 -6.81 14.62 9.11
C GLU A 417 -6.88 15.10 7.67
N SER A 418 -5.73 15.17 6.99
CA SER A 418 -5.63 15.50 5.56
C SER A 418 -6.42 14.50 4.72
N HIS A 419 -6.18 13.19 4.87
CA HIS A 419 -6.89 12.18 4.06
C HIS A 419 -8.39 12.20 4.29
N HIS A 420 -8.82 12.35 5.54
CA HIS A 420 -10.23 12.49 5.87
C HIS A 420 -10.86 13.72 5.19
N ALA A 421 -10.22 14.89 5.27
CA ALA A 421 -10.73 16.12 4.68
C ALA A 421 -10.88 16.02 3.15
N HIS A 422 -9.87 15.48 2.47
CA HIS A 422 -9.92 15.30 1.01
C HIS A 422 -10.93 14.23 0.59
N LEU A 423 -11.14 13.17 1.38
CA LEU A 423 -12.18 12.18 1.09
C LEU A 423 -13.59 12.78 1.25
N ASP A 424 -13.84 13.58 2.30
CA ASP A 424 -15.10 14.31 2.48
C ASP A 424 -15.34 15.29 1.32
N ALA A 425 -14.32 16.06 0.93
CA ALA A 425 -14.37 16.98 -0.20
C ALA A 425 -14.64 16.27 -1.53
N LEU A 426 -13.98 15.13 -1.78
CA LEU A 426 -14.22 14.32 -2.98
C LEU A 426 -15.64 13.75 -3.00
N LEU A 427 -16.16 13.25 -1.88
CA LEU A 427 -17.55 12.77 -1.78
C LEU A 427 -18.54 13.86 -2.18
N ARG A 428 -18.34 15.10 -1.70
CA ARG A 428 -19.18 16.26 -2.06
C ARG A 428 -19.03 16.62 -3.53
N THR A 429 -17.82 16.65 -4.06
CA THR A 429 -17.52 17.05 -5.44
C THR A 429 -18.03 16.03 -6.44
N LEU A 430 -17.83 14.73 -6.17
CA LEU A 430 -18.35 13.63 -6.98
C LEU A 430 -19.89 13.63 -6.99
N THR A 431 -20.51 13.88 -5.84
CA THR A 431 -21.98 14.03 -5.71
C THR A 431 -22.52 15.18 -6.55
N ALA A 432 -21.81 16.31 -6.60
CA ALA A 432 -22.20 17.49 -7.37
C ALA A 432 -21.90 17.38 -8.88
N ALA A 433 -21.04 16.45 -9.29
CA ALA A 433 -20.60 16.30 -10.66
C ALA A 433 -21.74 15.83 -11.59
N PRO A 434 -21.77 16.29 -12.86
CA PRO A 434 -22.65 15.73 -13.87
C PRO A 434 -22.37 14.23 -14.08
N PRO A 435 -23.39 13.39 -14.34
CA PRO A 435 -23.21 11.94 -14.43
C PRO A 435 -22.26 11.53 -15.57
N ASP A 436 -22.21 12.29 -16.65
CA ASP A 436 -21.38 11.99 -17.83
C ASP A 436 -20.01 12.70 -17.78
N ARG A 437 -19.68 13.37 -16.67
CA ARG A 437 -18.34 13.92 -16.40
C ARG A 437 -17.35 12.77 -16.26
N LEU A 438 -16.18 12.88 -16.87
CA LEU A 438 -15.07 11.96 -16.64
C LEU A 438 -14.57 12.06 -15.20
N VAL A 439 -14.37 10.91 -14.55
CA VAL A 439 -13.86 10.87 -13.16
C VAL A 439 -12.44 11.44 -13.06
N ALA A 440 -11.66 11.35 -14.13
CA ALA A 440 -10.34 11.98 -14.27
C ALA A 440 -10.38 13.52 -14.20
N ALA A 441 -11.54 14.13 -14.46
CA ALA A 441 -11.74 15.58 -14.42
C ALA A 441 -12.45 16.04 -13.12
N VAL A 442 -12.73 15.12 -12.18
CA VAL A 442 -13.24 15.47 -10.85
C VAL A 442 -12.02 15.89 -10.00
N PRO A 443 -11.98 17.14 -9.50
CA PRO A 443 -10.82 17.62 -8.76
C PRO A 443 -10.73 16.97 -7.38
N LEU A 444 -9.50 16.67 -6.94
CA LEU A 444 -9.21 16.19 -5.58
C LEU A 444 -9.05 17.34 -4.59
N LEU A 445 -8.56 18.49 -5.07
CA LEU A 445 -8.33 19.70 -4.30
C LEU A 445 -9.41 20.72 -4.60
N ASP A 446 -9.75 21.54 -3.62
CA ASP A 446 -10.53 22.73 -3.89
C ASP A 446 -9.72 23.79 -4.68
N ALA A 447 -10.37 24.91 -5.02
CA ALA A 447 -9.74 25.94 -5.84
C ALA A 447 -8.57 26.65 -5.13
N ASP A 448 -8.66 26.84 -3.80
CA ASP A 448 -7.66 27.54 -3.01
C ASP A 448 -6.46 26.62 -2.74
N GLU A 449 -6.71 25.37 -2.40
CA GLU A 449 -5.68 24.32 -2.26
C GLU A 449 -4.92 24.10 -3.56
N ARG A 450 -5.62 24.09 -4.70
CA ARG A 450 -5.00 24.00 -6.02
C ARG A 450 -4.18 25.25 -6.34
N ALA A 451 -4.69 26.44 -6.03
CA ALA A 451 -3.93 27.67 -6.23
C ALA A 451 -2.65 27.68 -5.38
N ALA A 452 -2.73 27.23 -4.13
CA ALA A 452 -1.59 27.07 -3.24
C ALA A 452 -0.60 26.03 -3.77
N ALA A 453 -1.08 24.89 -4.29
CA ALA A 453 -0.26 23.86 -4.92
C ALA A 453 0.57 24.42 -6.08
N VAL A 454 -0.11 25.11 -7.00
CA VAL A 454 0.51 25.72 -8.16
C VAL A 454 1.49 26.82 -7.75
N ALA A 455 1.18 27.59 -6.71
CA ALA A 455 2.06 28.63 -6.20
C ALA A 455 3.33 28.04 -5.53
N ALA A 456 3.20 26.97 -4.74
CA ALA A 456 4.32 26.30 -4.08
C ALA A 456 5.31 25.71 -5.09
N GLY A 457 4.81 25.27 -6.25
CA GLY A 457 5.61 24.77 -7.36
C GLY A 457 6.32 25.84 -8.21
N ARG A 458 6.08 27.14 -7.96
CA ARG A 458 6.76 28.21 -8.69
C ARG A 458 8.15 28.43 -8.09
N GLY A 459 9.18 28.23 -8.91
CA GLY A 459 10.53 28.67 -8.58
C GLY A 459 10.64 30.19 -8.47
N THR A 460 11.84 30.65 -8.16
CA THR A 460 12.15 32.09 -8.15
C THR A 460 12.05 32.68 -9.55
N ALA A 461 11.89 34.01 -9.66
CA ALA A 461 11.81 34.69 -10.94
C ALA A 461 13.07 34.39 -11.80
N PRO A 462 12.92 34.15 -13.12
CA PRO A 462 14.04 33.83 -13.99
C PRO A 462 15.10 34.93 -13.96
N ALA A 463 16.37 34.53 -13.92
CA ALA A 463 17.46 35.49 -14.02
C ALA A 463 17.52 36.09 -15.43
N THR A 464 17.83 37.39 -15.49
CA THR A 464 17.95 38.15 -16.74
C THR A 464 19.41 38.27 -17.15
N GLY A 465 19.69 38.18 -18.45
CA GLY A 465 21.03 38.40 -19.00
C GLY A 465 21.07 37.91 -20.44
N ASP A 466 21.97 38.46 -21.26
CA ASP A 466 22.19 37.96 -22.62
C ASP A 466 23.21 36.81 -22.60
N LEU A 467 22.98 35.75 -23.39
CA LEU A 467 23.84 34.58 -23.39
C LEU A 467 25.28 34.92 -23.82
N THR A 468 25.48 35.83 -24.79
CA THR A 468 26.83 36.22 -25.22
C THR A 468 27.61 36.89 -24.08
N THR A 469 26.92 37.68 -23.25
CA THR A 469 27.52 38.31 -22.06
C THR A 469 27.85 37.28 -20.98
N LEU A 470 26.95 36.31 -20.74
CA LEU A 470 27.16 35.25 -19.74
C LEU A 470 28.28 34.28 -20.13
N LEU A 471 28.49 34.05 -21.43
CA LEU A 471 29.63 33.31 -21.95
C LEU A 471 30.95 34.04 -21.75
N GLY A 472 30.96 35.34 -21.40
CA GLY A 472 32.18 36.09 -21.14
C GLY A 472 33.03 36.35 -22.39
N PRO A 473 34.29 36.82 -22.23
CA PRO A 473 35.15 37.16 -23.36
C PRO A 473 35.42 35.95 -24.25
N ALA A 474 35.59 36.19 -25.56
CA ALA A 474 35.84 35.14 -26.53
C ALA A 474 37.12 34.37 -26.22
N ASP A 475 37.02 33.05 -26.22
CA ASP A 475 38.17 32.17 -26.12
C ASP A 475 38.85 32.00 -27.49
N GLY A 476 40.18 32.01 -27.54
CA GLY A 476 40.91 31.71 -28.78
C GLY A 476 40.57 30.33 -29.36
N LEU A 477 40.14 29.38 -28.52
CA LEU A 477 39.59 28.10 -28.97
C LEU A 477 38.33 28.28 -29.84
N ALA A 478 37.46 29.24 -29.53
CA ALA A 478 36.25 29.49 -30.32
C ALA A 478 36.57 29.89 -31.76
N GLY A 479 37.64 30.66 -31.98
CA GLY A 479 38.13 31.01 -33.32
C GLY A 479 38.61 29.79 -34.09
N ARG A 480 39.44 28.94 -33.46
CA ARG A 480 39.94 27.68 -34.07
C ARG A 480 38.81 26.72 -34.42
N LEU A 481 37.80 26.62 -33.56
CA LEU A 481 36.62 25.79 -33.82
C LEU A 481 35.88 26.31 -35.06
N ARG A 482 35.71 27.64 -35.21
CA ARG A 482 35.10 28.25 -36.39
C ARG A 482 35.89 27.98 -37.66
N ASP A 483 37.21 28.17 -37.63
CA ASP A 483 38.08 27.88 -38.77
C ASP A 483 38.05 26.40 -39.19
N ALA A 484 37.75 25.51 -38.24
CA ALA A 484 37.58 24.08 -38.46
C ALA A 484 36.15 23.66 -38.87
N GLY A 485 35.20 24.61 -38.96
CA GLY A 485 33.84 24.37 -39.43
C GLY A 485 32.75 24.34 -38.36
N ALA A 486 33.05 24.68 -37.10
CA ALA A 486 32.04 24.87 -36.08
C ALA A 486 31.24 26.16 -36.34
N GLY A 487 29.92 26.08 -36.22
CA GLY A 487 29.01 27.20 -36.39
C GLY A 487 27.56 26.86 -36.05
N PRO A 488 26.63 27.80 -36.27
CA PRO A 488 25.20 27.58 -36.06
C PRO A 488 24.69 26.34 -36.79
N GLY A 489 23.94 25.48 -36.10
CA GLY A 489 23.39 24.24 -36.65
C GLY A 489 24.36 23.06 -36.68
N THR A 490 25.61 23.23 -36.22
CA THR A 490 26.60 22.14 -36.12
C THR A 490 26.76 21.67 -34.67
N VAL A 491 27.23 20.42 -34.48
CA VAL A 491 27.52 19.81 -33.18
C VAL A 491 29.02 19.59 -33.04
N VAL A 492 29.59 19.93 -31.90
CA VAL A 492 30.98 19.64 -31.53
C VAL A 492 30.99 18.69 -30.32
N ALA A 493 31.64 17.54 -30.46
CA ALA A 493 31.80 16.59 -29.37
C ALA A 493 32.91 17.07 -28.41
N VAL A 494 32.72 16.95 -27.10
CA VAL A 494 33.72 17.35 -26.09
C VAL A 494 33.99 16.15 -25.18
N ALA A 495 35.15 15.54 -25.34
CA ALA A 495 35.61 14.37 -24.58
C ALA A 495 36.75 14.81 -23.63
N LEU A 496 36.36 15.44 -22.53
CA LEU A 496 37.25 15.91 -21.47
C LEU A 496 36.69 15.48 -20.11
N PRO A 497 37.55 15.15 -19.13
CA PRO A 497 37.10 14.83 -17.79
C PRO A 497 36.40 16.04 -17.13
N PRO A 498 35.53 15.82 -16.13
CA PRO A 498 34.88 16.91 -15.40
C PRO A 498 35.90 17.88 -14.78
N GLY A 499 35.76 19.18 -15.08
CA GLY A 499 36.66 20.21 -14.57
C GLY A 499 36.66 21.50 -15.39
N PRO A 500 37.56 22.45 -15.07
CA PRO A 500 37.62 23.78 -15.70
C PRO A 500 37.85 23.75 -17.21
N GLU A 501 38.56 22.74 -17.72
CA GLU A 501 38.83 22.61 -19.16
C GLU A 501 37.57 22.20 -19.95
N LEU A 502 36.73 21.33 -19.38
CA LEU A 502 35.43 20.98 -19.95
C LEU A 502 34.52 22.21 -20.01
N ASP A 503 34.48 23.00 -18.94
CA ASP A 503 33.72 24.26 -18.88
C ASP A 503 34.19 25.26 -19.95
N ARG A 504 35.51 25.42 -20.07
CA ARG A 504 36.14 26.30 -21.06
C ARG A 504 35.83 25.83 -22.49
N ALA A 505 36.00 24.54 -22.78
CA ALA A 505 35.74 23.96 -24.10
C ALA A 505 34.28 24.12 -24.50
N ALA A 506 33.34 23.79 -23.62
CA ALA A 506 31.91 23.97 -23.89
C ALA A 506 31.53 25.43 -24.12
N ARG A 507 32.09 26.36 -23.32
CA ARG A 507 31.91 27.81 -23.53
C ARG A 507 32.44 28.25 -24.91
N ALA A 508 33.63 27.80 -25.30
CA ALA A 508 34.23 28.11 -26.60
C ALA A 508 33.39 27.58 -27.77
N VAL A 509 32.83 26.37 -27.65
CA VAL A 509 31.89 25.79 -28.63
C VAL A 509 30.64 26.66 -28.77
N LEU A 510 30.04 27.07 -27.65
CA LEU A 510 28.86 27.94 -27.66
C LEU A 510 29.16 29.34 -28.22
N GLN A 511 30.37 29.88 -27.99
CA GLN A 511 30.83 31.15 -28.54
C GLN A 511 31.09 31.05 -30.05
N ALA A 512 31.52 29.89 -30.55
CA ALA A 512 31.60 29.61 -31.99
C ALA A 512 30.21 29.47 -32.65
N GLY A 513 29.13 29.40 -31.85
CA GLY A 513 27.75 29.24 -32.31
C GLY A 513 27.29 27.80 -32.50
N ALA A 514 28.17 26.82 -32.22
CA ALA A 514 27.85 25.39 -32.33
C ALA A 514 27.20 24.84 -31.04
N SER A 515 26.65 23.63 -31.14
CA SER A 515 26.09 22.87 -30.01
C SER A 515 27.14 21.95 -29.39
N VAL A 516 27.10 21.81 -28.07
CA VAL A 516 28.00 20.95 -27.31
C VAL A 516 27.40 19.56 -27.15
N LEU A 517 28.15 18.52 -27.51
CA LEU A 517 27.87 17.13 -27.15
C LEU A 517 28.94 16.66 -26.15
N PRO A 518 28.69 16.64 -24.84
CA PRO A 518 29.63 16.05 -23.90
C PRO A 518 29.70 14.53 -24.11
N VAL A 519 30.92 14.00 -24.15
CA VAL A 519 31.20 12.57 -24.34
C VAL A 519 31.99 12.07 -23.14
N ASP A 520 31.50 10.99 -22.53
CA ASP A 520 32.21 10.28 -21.47
C ASP A 520 33.48 9.63 -22.04
N VAL A 521 34.63 10.03 -21.47
CA VAL A 521 35.97 9.57 -21.90
C VAL A 521 36.22 8.11 -21.52
N ASP A 522 35.50 7.58 -20.52
CA ASP A 522 35.64 6.21 -20.04
C ASP A 522 34.63 5.25 -20.69
N ALA A 523 33.73 5.76 -21.54
CA ALA A 523 32.74 4.95 -22.23
C ALA A 523 33.38 4.08 -23.33
N PRO A 524 32.96 2.80 -23.46
CA PRO A 524 33.46 1.94 -24.53
C PRO A 524 33.18 2.52 -25.93
N ALA A 525 34.10 2.35 -26.88
CA ALA A 525 33.93 2.85 -28.25
C ALA A 525 32.63 2.35 -28.93
N ALA A 526 32.23 1.11 -28.63
CA ALA A 526 30.97 0.53 -29.11
C ALA A 526 29.72 1.29 -28.59
N ARG A 527 29.79 1.89 -27.39
CA ARG A 527 28.75 2.76 -26.83
C ARG A 527 28.73 4.13 -27.50
N LEU A 528 29.91 4.68 -27.82
CA LEU A 528 30.05 6.00 -28.41
C LEU A 528 29.62 6.04 -29.88
N ALA A 529 29.93 5.00 -30.66
CA ALA A 529 29.74 5.00 -32.11
C ALA A 529 28.29 5.32 -32.56
N PRO A 530 27.22 4.74 -31.97
CA PRO A 530 25.85 5.09 -32.35
C PRO A 530 25.48 6.54 -32.00
N LEU A 531 25.93 7.04 -30.85
CA LEU A 531 25.69 8.42 -30.42
C LEU A 531 26.36 9.42 -31.37
N LEU A 532 27.62 9.16 -31.76
CA LEU A 532 28.35 9.99 -32.71
C LEU A 532 27.74 9.91 -34.12
N ALA A 533 27.26 8.74 -34.54
CA ALA A 533 26.58 8.59 -35.84
C ALA A 533 25.25 9.35 -35.89
N GLU A 534 24.47 9.34 -34.80
CA GLU A 534 23.18 10.04 -34.71
C GLU A 534 23.34 11.57 -34.63
N THR A 535 24.37 12.04 -33.92
CA THR A 535 24.63 13.48 -33.73
C THR A 535 25.52 14.09 -34.81
N ALA A 536 26.27 13.27 -35.55
CA ALA A 536 27.17 13.64 -36.64
C ALA A 536 28.02 14.90 -36.33
N PRO A 537 28.85 14.88 -35.26
CA PRO A 537 29.62 16.06 -34.88
C PRO A 537 30.63 16.42 -35.97
N VAL A 538 30.72 17.72 -36.28
CA VAL A 538 31.63 18.24 -37.31
C VAL A 538 33.11 18.12 -36.90
N LEU A 539 33.38 18.15 -35.60
CA LEU A 539 34.68 17.93 -34.97
C LEU A 539 34.51 17.60 -33.48
N GLY A 540 35.62 17.20 -32.86
CA GLY A 540 35.73 16.92 -31.43
C GLY A 540 36.75 17.80 -30.73
N VAL A 541 36.58 17.99 -29.43
CA VAL A 541 37.59 18.57 -28.52
C VAL A 541 37.95 17.50 -27.51
N ALA A 542 39.23 17.14 -27.44
CA ALA A 542 39.72 16.09 -26.56
C ALA A 542 41.19 16.29 -26.21
N ALA A 543 41.67 15.63 -25.15
CA ALA A 543 43.07 15.65 -24.77
C ALA A 543 43.98 14.92 -25.79
N THR A 544 43.47 13.86 -26.43
CA THR A 544 44.21 13.06 -27.41
C THR A 544 43.47 12.93 -28.74
N PRO A 545 44.18 12.74 -29.86
CA PRO A 545 43.55 12.65 -31.18
C PRO A 545 42.54 11.51 -31.32
N ASP A 546 42.80 10.37 -30.66
CA ASP A 546 42.06 9.12 -30.83
C ASP A 546 40.89 8.94 -29.84
N ALA A 547 40.64 9.92 -28.97
CA ALA A 547 39.58 9.84 -27.94
C ALA A 547 38.16 9.75 -28.51
N LEU A 548 37.94 10.19 -29.75
CA LEU A 548 36.64 10.18 -30.42
C LEU A 548 36.72 9.39 -31.74
N PRO A 549 36.25 8.14 -31.77
CA PRO A 549 36.34 7.29 -32.96
C PRO A 549 35.65 7.92 -34.18
N GLY A 550 36.41 8.10 -35.26
CA GLY A 550 35.88 8.60 -36.54
C GLY A 550 35.56 10.10 -36.58
N VAL A 551 35.94 10.86 -35.55
CA VAL A 551 35.71 12.32 -35.48
C VAL A 551 37.05 13.05 -35.39
N ARG A 552 37.27 14.06 -36.23
CA ARG A 552 38.49 14.88 -36.19
C ARG A 552 38.52 15.69 -34.89
N THR A 553 39.61 15.59 -34.12
CA THR A 553 39.75 16.24 -32.81
C THR A 553 40.70 17.44 -32.80
N ILE A 554 40.43 18.39 -31.90
CA ILE A 554 41.25 19.58 -31.62
C ILE A 554 41.60 19.58 -30.12
N ALA A 555 42.90 19.73 -29.80
CA ALA A 555 43.35 19.84 -28.42
C ALA A 555 43.02 21.21 -27.80
N VAL A 556 42.70 21.21 -26.49
CA VAL A 556 42.38 22.41 -25.71
C VAL A 556 43.59 23.34 -25.55
N ASP A 557 44.80 22.78 -25.54
CA ASP A 557 46.04 23.50 -25.25
C ASP A 557 46.54 24.39 -26.41
N GLY A 558 47.23 25.47 -26.02
CA GLY A 558 48.11 26.24 -26.91
C GLY A 558 47.62 27.58 -27.44
N VAL A 559 46.70 28.30 -26.76
CA VAL A 559 46.16 29.58 -27.30
C VAL A 559 46.15 30.68 -26.24
N ALA A 560 46.83 31.80 -26.53
CA ALA A 560 46.67 33.06 -25.81
C ALA A 560 45.25 33.60 -26.05
N ALA A 561 44.63 34.25 -25.06
CA ALA A 561 43.34 34.91 -25.24
C ALA A 561 43.48 35.99 -26.33
N ASP A 562 42.96 35.71 -27.52
CA ASP A 562 42.86 36.71 -28.58
C ASP A 562 41.45 37.33 -28.55
N ALA A 563 41.33 38.58 -28.98
CA ALA A 563 40.08 39.34 -28.97
C ALA A 563 39.16 38.85 -30.11
N GLY A 564 38.66 37.62 -30.00
CA GLY A 564 37.69 37.06 -30.92
C GLY A 564 36.29 37.63 -30.73
N GLU A 565 35.43 37.45 -31.74
CA GLU A 565 34.00 37.76 -31.66
C GLU A 565 33.21 36.54 -31.16
N VAL A 566 32.26 36.77 -30.24
CA VAL A 566 31.26 35.78 -29.83
C VAL A 566 30.11 35.83 -30.82
N LEU A 567 29.81 34.71 -31.48
CA LEU A 567 28.77 34.69 -32.50
C LEU A 567 27.37 34.81 -31.84
N ALA A 568 26.60 35.82 -32.23
CA ALA A 568 25.21 35.94 -31.82
C ALA A 568 24.36 34.88 -32.56
N VAL A 569 23.70 34.02 -31.80
CA VAL A 569 22.82 32.96 -32.32
C VAL A 569 21.49 33.05 -31.60
N ASP A 570 20.40 32.85 -32.35
CA ASP A 570 19.04 32.88 -31.82
C ASP A 570 18.85 31.85 -30.70
N ASP A 571 18.09 32.24 -29.68
CA ASP A 571 17.83 31.48 -28.46
C ASP A 571 17.19 30.11 -28.70
N ALA A 572 16.45 29.93 -29.81
CA ALA A 572 15.82 28.67 -30.16
C ALA A 572 16.79 27.64 -30.74
N HIS A 573 18.03 28.05 -31.08
CA HIS A 573 19.03 27.09 -31.55
C HIS A 573 19.46 26.15 -30.43
N PRO A 574 19.80 24.89 -30.74
CA PRO A 574 20.41 23.97 -29.79
C PRO A 574 21.72 24.53 -29.23
N ALA A 575 21.93 24.32 -27.93
CA ALA A 575 23.14 24.64 -27.20
C ALA A 575 23.84 23.39 -26.69
N LEU A 576 23.07 22.44 -26.14
CA LEU A 576 23.57 21.16 -25.65
C LEU A 576 22.76 20.00 -26.21
N VAL A 577 23.45 18.90 -26.49
CA VAL A 577 22.86 17.58 -26.75
C VAL A 577 23.40 16.63 -25.70
N LEU A 578 22.63 16.35 -24.66
CA LEU A 578 23.03 15.50 -23.54
C LEU A 578 22.64 14.03 -23.79
N PRO A 579 23.57 13.07 -23.75
CA PRO A 579 23.21 11.65 -23.83
C PRO A 579 22.47 11.23 -22.55
N VAL A 580 21.26 10.67 -22.68
CA VAL A 580 20.44 10.22 -21.54
C VAL A 580 19.86 8.82 -21.75
N PRO A 581 19.63 8.04 -20.66
CA PRO A 581 19.03 6.72 -20.72
C PRO A 581 17.50 6.83 -20.90
N ALA A 582 17.06 7.15 -22.11
CA ALA A 582 15.63 7.22 -22.45
C ALA A 582 15.23 6.28 -23.62
N GLY A 583 16.15 5.41 -24.06
CA GLY A 583 15.93 4.43 -25.12
C GLY A 583 16.19 3.00 -24.63
N ARG A 584 15.28 2.07 -24.96
CA ARG A 584 15.35 0.64 -24.55
C ARG A 584 16.63 -0.11 -24.92
N ARG A 585 17.47 0.42 -25.81
CA ARG A 585 18.66 -0.28 -26.35
C ARG A 585 19.95 0.55 -26.36
N ARG A 586 19.86 1.88 -26.24
CA ARG A 586 21.00 2.80 -26.29
C ARG A 586 20.58 4.19 -25.79
N PRO A 587 21.52 5.03 -25.34
CA PRO A 587 21.24 6.43 -25.00
C PRO A 587 20.71 7.22 -26.21
N VAL A 588 19.90 8.24 -25.92
CA VAL A 588 19.37 9.21 -26.90
C VAL A 588 19.80 10.62 -26.52
N GLY A 589 19.95 11.50 -27.51
CA GLY A 589 20.34 12.90 -27.27
C GLY A 589 19.17 13.74 -26.77
N LEU A 590 19.27 14.32 -25.59
CA LEU A 590 18.36 15.33 -25.04
C LEU A 590 18.84 16.72 -25.47
N VAL A 591 18.01 17.46 -26.19
CA VAL A 591 18.37 18.76 -26.77
C VAL A 591 17.96 19.89 -25.82
N LEU A 592 18.90 20.75 -25.47
CA LEU A 592 18.65 21.98 -24.73
C LEU A 592 18.96 23.18 -25.63
N SER A 593 18.00 24.08 -25.77
CA SER A 593 18.17 25.35 -26.47
C SER A 593 19.15 26.29 -25.78
N ARG A 594 19.60 27.30 -26.52
CA ARG A 594 20.38 28.43 -25.99
C ARG A 594 19.63 29.19 -24.92
N ALA A 595 18.30 29.33 -25.02
CA ALA A 595 17.48 29.85 -23.93
C ALA A 595 17.62 29.03 -22.63
N ALA A 596 17.63 27.69 -22.73
CA ALA A 596 17.77 26.80 -21.57
C ALA A 596 19.20 26.82 -20.99
N ALA A 597 20.22 26.94 -21.84
CA ALA A 597 21.62 27.13 -21.40
C ALA A 597 21.83 28.47 -20.71
N ARG A 598 21.23 29.55 -21.26
CA ARG A 598 21.23 30.89 -20.66
C ARG A 598 20.63 30.90 -19.27
N ALA A 599 19.47 30.26 -19.09
CA ALA A 599 18.83 30.16 -17.78
C ALA A 599 19.76 29.56 -16.72
N ARG A 600 20.52 28.51 -17.07
CA ARG A 600 21.50 27.87 -16.17
C ARG A 600 22.70 28.76 -15.83
N LEU A 601 23.21 29.49 -16.81
CA LEU A 601 24.37 30.37 -16.62
C LEU A 601 24.02 31.67 -15.89
N ALA A 602 22.82 32.20 -16.10
CA ALA A 602 22.37 33.47 -15.51
C ALA A 602 22.30 33.42 -13.97
N ASP A 603 22.21 32.23 -13.39
CA ASP A 603 22.21 32.01 -11.95
C ASP A 603 23.61 31.91 -11.33
N GLY A 604 24.67 32.15 -12.12
CA GLY A 604 26.05 31.94 -11.70
C GLY A 604 26.46 30.45 -11.66
N GLY A 605 25.61 29.56 -12.19
CA GLY A 605 25.88 28.13 -12.33
C GLY A 605 26.70 27.78 -13.57
N THR A 606 26.93 26.49 -13.77
CA THR A 606 27.55 25.94 -14.98
C THR A 606 26.50 25.29 -15.89
N LEU A 607 26.89 24.99 -17.14
CA LEU A 607 26.02 24.27 -18.09
C LEU A 607 25.64 22.86 -17.59
N TRP A 608 26.44 22.30 -16.67
CA TRP A 608 26.33 20.95 -16.16
C TRP A 608 25.58 20.87 -14.82
N SER A 609 25.10 22.00 -14.29
CA SER A 609 24.38 22.01 -13.02
C SER A 609 23.18 21.07 -13.05
N ALA A 610 23.12 20.18 -12.06
CA ALA A 610 21.95 19.33 -11.82
C ALA A 610 20.79 20.12 -11.18
N ALA A 611 21.08 21.26 -10.54
CA ALA A 611 20.04 22.08 -9.92
C ALA A 611 19.20 22.80 -11.00
N PRO A 612 17.87 22.82 -10.86
CA PRO A 612 17.01 23.55 -11.79
C PRO A 612 17.30 25.05 -11.71
N PRO A 613 17.42 25.76 -12.86
CA PRO A 613 17.65 27.20 -12.84
C PRO A 613 16.45 27.97 -12.28
N ARG A 614 16.67 29.23 -11.93
CA ARG A 614 15.60 30.17 -11.60
C ARG A 614 14.62 30.27 -12.76
N GLY A 615 13.34 30.38 -12.43
CA GLY A 615 12.24 30.33 -13.39
C GLY A 615 11.79 28.92 -13.77
N SER A 616 12.43 27.85 -13.29
CA SER A 616 11.86 26.51 -13.36
C SER A 616 10.62 26.39 -12.45
N THR A 617 9.69 25.53 -12.85
CA THR A 617 8.51 25.16 -12.07
C THR A 617 8.52 23.67 -11.79
N THR A 618 7.98 23.26 -10.65
CA THR A 618 7.80 21.86 -10.28
C THR A 618 6.35 21.61 -9.91
N ARG A 619 5.81 20.44 -10.27
CA ARG A 619 4.45 20.03 -9.88
C ARG A 619 4.45 18.55 -9.57
N VAL A 620 3.69 18.17 -8.54
CA VAL A 620 3.48 16.75 -8.21
C VAL A 620 2.05 16.41 -8.59
N LEU A 621 1.91 15.62 -9.65
CA LEU A 621 0.62 15.35 -10.27
C LEU A 621 0.28 13.87 -10.24
N ASP A 622 -0.99 13.57 -10.12
CA ASP A 622 -1.49 12.22 -10.35
C ASP A 622 -1.62 11.89 -11.85
N ARG A 623 -2.06 10.67 -12.16
CA ARG A 623 -2.21 10.18 -13.55
C ARG A 623 -3.22 10.92 -14.44
N ALA A 624 -4.06 11.79 -13.87
CA ALA A 624 -4.96 12.63 -14.67
C ALA A 624 -4.48 14.09 -14.73
N LEU A 625 -3.20 14.32 -14.41
CA LEU A 625 -2.55 15.63 -14.44
C LEU A 625 -3.22 16.65 -13.49
N GLN A 626 -3.79 16.17 -12.38
CA GLN A 626 -4.27 17.02 -11.29
C GLN A 626 -3.22 17.06 -10.17
N ASP A 627 -3.13 18.19 -9.47
CA ASP A 627 -2.24 18.31 -8.31
C ASP A 627 -2.72 17.39 -7.17
N VAL A 628 -1.78 16.66 -6.56
CA VAL A 628 -2.07 15.79 -5.41
C VAL A 628 -2.14 16.61 -4.11
N PRO A 629 -2.88 16.19 -3.08
CA PRO A 629 -2.93 16.87 -1.79
C PRO A 629 -1.59 16.83 -1.03
N ASP A 630 -1.46 17.70 -0.03
CA ASP A 630 -0.27 17.72 0.84
C ASP A 630 -0.05 16.33 1.49
N GLY A 631 1.20 15.88 1.53
CA GLY A 631 1.60 14.55 2.02
C GLY A 631 1.35 13.39 1.04
N ALA A 632 0.50 13.54 0.03
CA ALA A 632 0.28 12.50 -0.97
C ALA A 632 1.42 12.44 -1.98
N ALA A 633 1.58 11.24 -2.57
CA ALA A 633 2.55 10.97 -3.61
C ALA A 633 1.94 11.11 -5.01
N GLY A 634 2.72 11.65 -5.94
CA GLY A 634 2.41 11.71 -7.36
C GLY A 634 3.69 11.74 -8.19
N GLU A 635 3.53 11.85 -9.49
CA GLU A 635 4.66 11.99 -10.40
C GLU A 635 5.16 13.44 -10.43
N LEU A 636 6.48 13.62 -10.39
CA LEU A 636 7.12 14.92 -10.52
C LEU A 636 7.12 15.38 -11.99
N TYR A 637 6.68 16.61 -12.20
CA TYR A 637 6.75 17.32 -13.47
C TYR A 637 7.60 18.57 -13.29
N VAL A 638 8.48 18.83 -14.26
CA VAL A 638 9.34 20.01 -14.26
C VAL A 638 9.04 20.85 -15.50
N GLY A 639 8.79 22.14 -15.31
CA GLY A 639 8.51 23.09 -16.39
C GLY A 639 9.33 24.36 -16.27
N GLY A 640 8.96 25.37 -17.04
CA GLY A 640 9.55 26.70 -16.97
C GLY A 640 10.94 26.80 -17.60
N ALA A 641 11.77 27.68 -17.03
CA ALA A 641 13.11 27.96 -17.54
C ALA A 641 14.01 26.72 -17.47
N GLY A 642 14.88 26.55 -18.47
CA GLY A 642 15.83 25.44 -18.49
C GLY A 642 15.27 24.10 -19.00
N LEU A 643 13.98 24.03 -19.34
CA LEU A 643 13.36 22.85 -19.94
C LEU A 643 14.04 22.52 -21.28
N ALA A 644 14.32 21.23 -21.49
CA ALA A 644 14.82 20.73 -22.77
C ALA A 644 13.75 20.85 -23.88
N ASP A 645 14.19 20.94 -25.12
CA ASP A 645 13.28 21.06 -26.26
C ASP A 645 12.63 19.71 -26.61
N GLY A 646 13.38 18.63 -26.40
CA GLY A 646 12.96 17.26 -26.66
C GLY A 646 14.14 16.32 -26.87
N TYR A 647 13.85 15.12 -27.35
CA TYR A 647 14.86 14.13 -27.75
C TYR A 647 15.16 14.26 -29.24
N LEU A 648 16.44 14.35 -29.58
CA LEU A 648 16.97 14.49 -30.93
C LEU A 648 16.44 13.35 -31.83
N GLY A 649 15.81 13.70 -32.95
CA GLY A 649 15.30 12.71 -33.91
C GLY A 649 14.16 11.81 -33.40
N GLN A 650 13.61 12.08 -32.20
CA GLN A 650 12.63 11.20 -31.54
C GLN A 650 11.33 11.97 -31.19
N PRO A 651 10.54 12.40 -32.18
CA PRO A 651 9.33 13.20 -31.94
C PRO A 651 8.26 12.44 -31.15
N ALA A 652 8.12 11.13 -31.38
CA ALA A 652 7.15 10.31 -30.64
C ALA A 652 7.51 10.19 -29.15
N LEU A 653 8.78 9.93 -28.82
CA LEU A 653 9.26 9.89 -27.44
C LEU A 653 9.19 11.29 -26.78
N THR A 654 9.48 12.34 -27.56
CA THR A 654 9.35 13.72 -27.09
C THR A 654 7.91 14.03 -26.69
N ALA A 655 6.93 13.67 -27.53
CA ALA A 655 5.52 13.93 -27.24
C ALA A 655 4.97 13.17 -26.01
N THR A 656 5.58 12.04 -25.64
CA THR A 656 5.16 11.27 -24.44
C THR A 656 5.81 11.75 -23.15
N ARG A 657 6.94 12.46 -23.23
CA ARG A 657 7.67 12.99 -22.06
C ARG A 657 7.48 14.48 -21.85
N PHE A 658 7.38 15.27 -22.92
CA PHE A 658 7.19 16.72 -22.88
C PHE A 658 5.72 17.05 -23.15
N VAL A 659 4.94 17.14 -22.08
CA VAL A 659 3.48 17.33 -22.12
C VAL A 659 3.11 18.80 -21.90
N ALA A 660 1.87 19.17 -22.22
CA ALA A 660 1.37 20.51 -21.93
C ALA A 660 1.24 20.74 -20.41
N ASP A 661 1.62 21.92 -19.92
CA ASP A 661 1.40 22.30 -18.52
C ASP A 661 -0.01 22.94 -18.36
N PRO A 662 -0.97 22.26 -17.71
CA PRO A 662 -2.34 22.77 -17.60
C PRO A 662 -2.49 23.96 -16.64
N ALA A 663 -1.48 24.28 -15.84
CA ALA A 663 -1.47 25.47 -14.98
C ALA A 663 -0.53 26.59 -15.50
N GLY A 664 0.21 26.31 -16.58
CA GLY A 664 1.12 27.25 -17.22
C GLY A 664 0.43 28.23 -18.16
N ALA A 665 1.22 29.13 -18.76
CA ALA A 665 0.75 30.00 -19.82
C ALA A 665 0.36 29.19 -21.08
N PRO A 666 -0.48 29.71 -21.99
CA PRO A 666 -0.81 29.03 -23.24
C PRO A 666 0.46 28.59 -24.01
N GLY A 667 0.55 27.29 -24.33
CA GLY A 667 1.71 26.70 -24.99
C GLY A 667 2.87 26.29 -24.06
N ALA A 668 2.76 26.53 -22.76
CA ALA A 668 3.73 26.05 -21.78
C ALA A 668 3.77 24.51 -21.75
N ARG A 669 4.98 23.98 -21.58
CA ARG A 669 5.27 22.55 -21.49
C ARG A 669 5.90 22.22 -20.14
N MET A 670 5.77 20.96 -19.76
CA MET A 670 6.46 20.35 -18.64
C MET A 670 6.97 18.97 -19.06
N VAL A 671 8.10 18.55 -18.50
CA VAL A 671 8.64 17.20 -18.66
C VAL A 671 8.13 16.32 -17.54
N ARG A 672 7.65 15.14 -17.92
CA ARG A 672 7.30 14.02 -17.05
C ARG A 672 8.59 13.31 -16.64
N THR A 673 9.03 13.45 -15.38
CA THR A 673 10.36 12.97 -14.95
C THR A 673 10.41 11.47 -14.72
N GLY A 674 9.26 10.81 -14.57
CA GLY A 674 9.18 9.41 -14.13
C GLY A 674 9.43 9.22 -12.64
N GLU A 675 9.76 10.28 -11.89
CA GLU A 675 9.98 10.20 -10.44
C GLU A 675 8.66 10.32 -9.70
N ARG A 676 8.48 9.45 -8.70
CA ARG A 676 7.38 9.54 -7.76
C ARG A 676 7.89 10.18 -6.48
N VAL A 677 7.27 11.29 -6.12
CA VAL A 677 7.63 12.06 -4.93
C VAL A 677 6.35 12.39 -4.16
N ARG A 678 6.47 12.58 -2.84
CA ARG A 678 5.44 13.28 -2.08
C ARG A 678 5.46 14.76 -2.44
N ARG A 679 4.34 15.44 -2.18
CA ARG A 679 4.18 16.87 -2.48
C ARG A 679 5.22 17.78 -1.82
N ASP A 680 5.80 17.37 -0.70
CA ASP A 680 6.91 18.05 -0.04
C ASP A 680 8.29 17.82 -0.72
N GLY A 681 8.32 17.05 -1.81
CA GLY A 681 9.52 16.68 -2.54
C GLY A 681 10.18 15.39 -2.08
N THR A 682 9.68 14.72 -1.03
CA THR A 682 10.26 13.47 -0.51
C THR A 682 10.20 12.37 -1.58
N PRO A 683 11.34 11.74 -1.94
CA PRO A 683 11.35 10.66 -2.92
C PRO A 683 10.59 9.43 -2.42
N VAL A 684 9.76 8.85 -3.30
CA VAL A 684 9.01 7.60 -3.06
C VAL A 684 9.51 6.47 -3.96
N GLY A 685 9.86 6.78 -5.22
CA GLY A 685 10.34 5.80 -6.17
C GLY A 685 10.29 6.29 -7.62
N ARG A 686 10.21 5.36 -8.58
CA ARG A 686 10.09 5.66 -10.01
C ARG A 686 8.91 4.93 -10.64
N LEU A 687 8.25 5.58 -11.60
CA LEU A 687 7.08 5.09 -12.33
C LEU A 687 7.41 4.64 -13.77
N ASP A 688 8.60 4.96 -14.26
CA ASP A 688 9.02 4.70 -15.63
C ASP A 688 9.83 3.40 -15.81
N GLY A 689 10.02 2.64 -14.73
CA GLY A 689 10.76 1.38 -14.74
C GLY A 689 12.28 1.52 -14.76
N LEU A 690 12.81 2.75 -14.73
CA LEU A 690 14.25 2.97 -14.58
C LEU A 690 14.70 2.59 -13.17
N LEU A 691 15.92 2.09 -13.04
CA LEU A 691 16.52 1.68 -11.77
C LEU A 691 17.47 2.77 -11.26
N THR A 692 17.71 2.79 -9.95
CA THR A 692 18.70 3.69 -9.34
C THR A 692 19.74 2.88 -8.58
N VAL A 693 21.02 3.03 -8.94
CA VAL A 693 22.15 2.35 -8.32
C VAL A 693 23.26 3.35 -8.05
N GLY A 694 23.68 3.48 -6.79
CA GLY A 694 24.72 4.44 -6.39
C GLY A 694 24.40 5.90 -6.77
N GLY A 695 23.12 6.26 -6.85
CA GLY A 695 22.66 7.59 -7.28
C GLY A 695 22.61 7.80 -8.81
N GLN A 696 22.95 6.79 -9.61
CA GLN A 696 22.84 6.82 -11.07
C GLN A 696 21.54 6.17 -11.55
N VAL A 697 20.91 6.78 -12.54
CA VAL A 697 19.70 6.24 -13.20
C VAL A 697 20.13 5.27 -14.30
N VAL A 698 19.61 4.05 -14.25
CA VAL A 698 19.94 2.95 -15.15
C VAL A 698 18.68 2.53 -15.90
N GLU A 699 18.78 2.38 -17.23
CA GLU A 699 17.73 1.79 -18.07
C GLU A 699 17.93 0.27 -18.12
N PRO A 700 17.05 -0.55 -17.51
CA PRO A 700 17.22 -2.00 -17.46
C PRO A 700 17.23 -2.63 -18.84
N GLY A 701 16.46 -2.07 -19.79
CA GLY A 701 16.42 -2.56 -21.16
C GLY A 701 17.77 -2.48 -21.87
N GLU A 702 18.58 -1.47 -21.56
CA GLU A 702 19.93 -1.32 -22.12
C GLU A 702 20.83 -2.47 -21.67
N VAL A 703 20.80 -2.78 -20.38
CA VAL A 703 21.58 -3.89 -19.81
C VAL A 703 21.06 -5.25 -20.31
N GLY A 704 19.74 -5.43 -20.34
CA GLY A 704 19.09 -6.62 -20.88
C GLY A 704 19.45 -6.88 -22.34
N ALA A 705 19.42 -5.84 -23.19
CA ALA A 705 19.79 -5.98 -24.60
C ALA A 705 21.27 -6.34 -24.81
N ALA A 706 22.17 -5.85 -23.95
CA ALA A 706 23.58 -6.23 -24.00
C ALA A 706 23.78 -7.72 -23.62
N LEU A 707 23.01 -8.21 -22.65
CA LEU A 707 23.01 -9.61 -22.23
C LEU A 707 22.40 -10.53 -23.29
N GLU A 708 21.26 -10.16 -23.88
CA GLU A 708 20.60 -10.88 -24.97
C GLU A 708 21.43 -10.90 -26.27
N GLY A 709 22.40 -10.01 -26.41
CA GLY A 709 23.37 -10.03 -27.50
C GLY A 709 24.45 -11.12 -27.36
N LEU A 710 24.50 -11.82 -26.22
CA LEU A 710 25.44 -12.91 -25.99
C LEU A 710 24.88 -14.24 -26.51
N ASP A 711 25.73 -15.04 -27.16
CA ASP A 711 25.37 -16.38 -27.60
C ASP A 711 24.91 -17.24 -26.39
N GLY A 712 23.72 -17.82 -26.49
CA GLY A 712 23.14 -18.69 -25.47
C GLY A 712 22.12 -18.03 -24.54
N VAL A 713 22.07 -16.69 -24.46
CA VAL A 713 21.09 -15.96 -23.65
C VAL A 713 19.83 -15.72 -24.47
N ALA A 714 18.71 -16.34 -24.08
CA ALA A 714 17.44 -16.20 -24.79
C ALA A 714 16.68 -14.94 -24.37
N GLN A 715 16.67 -14.63 -23.06
CA GLN A 715 16.03 -13.45 -22.49
C GLN A 715 16.78 -12.99 -21.25
N ALA A 716 16.78 -11.68 -20.98
CA ALA A 716 17.40 -11.12 -19.79
C ALA A 716 16.53 -10.04 -19.12
N VAL A 717 16.48 -10.06 -17.79
CA VAL A 717 15.79 -9.07 -16.95
C VAL A 717 16.76 -8.57 -15.89
N VAL A 718 16.76 -7.27 -15.61
CA VAL A 718 17.70 -6.65 -14.68
C VAL A 718 16.92 -5.99 -13.54
N SER A 719 17.41 -6.19 -12.33
CA SER A 719 16.82 -5.66 -11.09
C SER A 719 17.91 -5.11 -10.17
N VAL A 720 17.49 -4.38 -9.12
CA VAL A 720 18.39 -3.95 -8.04
C VAL A 720 18.11 -4.79 -6.80
N ARG A 721 19.15 -5.41 -6.25
CA ARG A 721 19.12 -6.12 -4.97
C ARG A 721 20.23 -5.56 -4.08
N GLU A 722 19.89 -5.13 -2.87
CA GLU A 722 20.87 -4.57 -1.91
C GLU A 722 21.72 -3.42 -2.49
N GLY A 723 21.11 -2.60 -3.36
CA GLY A 723 21.81 -1.50 -4.03
C GLY A 723 22.79 -1.93 -5.14
N GLN A 724 22.74 -3.18 -5.61
CA GLN A 724 23.55 -3.73 -6.70
C GLN A 724 22.70 -4.17 -7.88
N LEU A 725 23.23 -4.09 -9.11
CA LEU A 725 22.57 -4.63 -10.30
C LEU A 725 22.67 -6.17 -10.32
N VAL A 726 21.54 -6.84 -10.46
CA VAL A 726 21.45 -8.29 -10.64
C VAL A 726 20.73 -8.58 -11.95
N ALA A 727 21.30 -9.45 -12.76
CA ALA A 727 20.69 -9.93 -14.00
C ALA A 727 20.11 -11.33 -13.81
N HIS A 728 18.87 -11.53 -14.25
CA HIS A 728 18.21 -12.83 -14.34
C HIS A 728 18.08 -13.20 -15.80
N VAL A 729 18.51 -14.41 -16.15
CA VAL A 729 18.64 -14.82 -17.55
C VAL A 729 18.02 -16.18 -17.78
N VAL A 730 17.36 -16.33 -18.93
CA VAL A 730 16.88 -17.61 -19.44
C VAL A 730 17.85 -18.08 -20.53
N GLY A 731 18.33 -19.31 -20.42
CA GLY A 731 19.30 -19.90 -21.34
C GLY A 731 20.67 -20.16 -20.70
N GLN A 732 21.72 -20.21 -21.53
CA GLN A 732 23.09 -20.47 -21.10
C GLN A 732 23.91 -19.19 -21.05
N VAL A 733 24.69 -19.05 -19.97
CA VAL A 733 25.54 -17.89 -19.74
C VAL A 733 27.00 -18.26 -20.04
N PRO A 734 27.72 -17.50 -20.89
CA PRO A 734 29.15 -17.70 -21.10
C PRO A 734 29.98 -17.41 -19.85
N ASP A 735 31.05 -18.17 -19.62
CA ASP A 735 31.97 -17.98 -18.49
C ASP A 735 32.65 -16.59 -18.51
N ASP A 736 32.77 -15.96 -19.68
CA ASP A 736 33.37 -14.65 -19.90
C ASP A 736 32.36 -13.49 -19.98
N LEU A 737 31.11 -13.69 -19.52
CA LEU A 737 30.01 -12.71 -19.61
C LEU A 737 30.42 -11.30 -19.16
N ARG A 738 31.07 -11.18 -18.00
CA ARG A 738 31.41 -9.85 -17.44
C ARG A 738 32.34 -9.08 -18.37
N ALA A 739 33.31 -9.76 -18.99
CA ALA A 739 34.24 -9.13 -19.94
C ALA A 739 33.51 -8.70 -21.23
N ARG A 740 32.58 -9.53 -21.74
CA ARG A 740 31.80 -9.22 -22.93
C ARG A 740 30.84 -8.05 -22.72
N VAL A 741 30.15 -8.01 -21.57
CA VAL A 741 29.24 -6.91 -21.22
C VAL A 741 30.02 -5.62 -20.97
N ALA A 742 31.16 -5.67 -20.28
CA ALA A 742 32.02 -4.50 -20.05
C ALA A 742 32.62 -3.91 -21.34
N ALA A 743 32.67 -4.67 -22.44
CA ALA A 743 33.12 -4.17 -23.74
C ALA A 743 32.09 -3.25 -24.43
N VAL A 744 30.82 -3.28 -24.00
CA VAL A 744 29.71 -2.54 -24.62
C VAL A 744 28.96 -1.63 -23.64
N LEU A 745 29.04 -1.90 -22.34
CA LEU A 745 28.44 -1.09 -21.27
C LEU A 745 29.51 -0.40 -20.42
N PRO A 746 29.23 0.79 -19.85
CA PRO A 746 30.05 1.40 -18.81
C PRO A 746 30.14 0.49 -17.59
N ALA A 747 31.24 0.57 -16.84
CA ALA A 747 31.50 -0.28 -15.67
C ALA A 747 30.35 -0.27 -14.65
N ALA A 748 29.70 0.87 -14.44
CA ALA A 748 28.58 1.02 -13.50
C ALA A 748 27.29 0.30 -13.93
N LEU A 749 27.13 -0.04 -15.22
CA LEU A 749 25.96 -0.76 -15.76
C LEU A 749 26.18 -2.28 -15.86
N VAL A 750 27.38 -2.76 -15.55
CA VAL A 750 27.70 -4.19 -15.60
C VAL A 750 27.11 -4.88 -14.36
N PRO A 751 26.25 -5.91 -14.51
CA PRO A 751 25.66 -6.60 -13.37
C PRO A 751 26.70 -7.20 -12.41
N SER A 752 26.44 -7.05 -11.11
CA SER A 752 27.27 -7.60 -10.04
C SER A 752 27.08 -9.12 -9.89
N ALA A 753 25.89 -9.62 -10.22
CA ALA A 753 25.54 -11.04 -10.20
C ALA A 753 24.63 -11.42 -11.39
N VAL A 754 24.69 -12.69 -11.80
CA VAL A 754 23.83 -13.28 -12.84
C VAL A 754 23.18 -14.55 -12.30
N VAL A 755 21.86 -14.66 -12.40
CA VAL A 755 21.06 -15.81 -11.93
C VAL A 755 20.36 -16.44 -13.11
N VAL A 756 20.62 -17.72 -13.36
CA VAL A 756 19.95 -18.49 -14.42
C VAL A 756 18.61 -18.98 -13.90
N VAL A 757 17.54 -18.76 -14.66
CA VAL A 757 16.18 -19.22 -14.36
C VAL A 757 15.61 -19.98 -15.56
N ASP A 758 14.71 -20.93 -15.29
CA ASP A 758 14.06 -21.71 -16.34
C ASP A 758 13.08 -20.87 -17.17
N ASP A 759 12.30 -20.02 -16.50
CA ASP A 759 11.40 -19.04 -17.09
C ASP A 759 11.20 -17.86 -16.13
N PHE A 760 10.72 -16.73 -16.64
CA PHE A 760 10.42 -15.56 -15.82
C PHE A 760 9.03 -15.66 -15.20
N PRO A 761 8.89 -15.45 -13.87
CA PRO A 761 7.58 -15.33 -13.25
C PRO A 761 6.83 -14.14 -13.86
N ARG A 762 5.51 -14.29 -14.05
CA ARG A 762 4.68 -13.25 -14.67
C ARG A 762 3.59 -12.74 -13.73
N THR A 763 3.31 -11.46 -13.83
CA THR A 763 2.15 -10.81 -13.20
C THR A 763 0.86 -11.18 -13.95
N ALA A 764 -0.29 -10.88 -13.33
CA ALA A 764 -1.61 -11.09 -13.91
C ALA A 764 -1.81 -10.46 -15.31
N ASP A 765 -1.14 -9.34 -15.59
CA ASP A 765 -1.15 -8.64 -16.87
C ASP A 765 -0.02 -9.10 -17.83
N GLY A 766 0.66 -10.20 -17.52
CA GLY A 766 1.64 -10.86 -18.38
C GLY A 766 3.03 -10.25 -18.39
N ARG A 767 3.29 -9.21 -17.58
CA ARG A 767 4.63 -8.61 -17.41
C ARG A 767 5.50 -9.52 -16.54
N VAL A 768 6.82 -9.40 -16.64
CA VAL A 768 7.73 -10.12 -15.74
C VAL A 768 7.61 -9.55 -14.33
N ASP A 769 7.40 -10.43 -13.35
CA ASP A 769 7.33 -10.09 -11.94
C ASP A 769 8.73 -10.12 -11.31
N THR A 770 9.41 -8.97 -11.35
CA THR A 770 10.77 -8.85 -10.82
C THR A 770 10.85 -9.06 -9.32
N ALA A 771 9.75 -8.88 -8.58
CA ALA A 771 9.75 -9.09 -7.13
C ALA A 771 9.92 -10.58 -6.80
N ARG A 772 9.31 -11.47 -7.61
CA ARG A 772 9.35 -12.93 -7.47
C ARG A 772 10.58 -13.59 -8.07
N LEU A 773 11.48 -12.83 -8.70
CA LEU A 773 12.74 -13.38 -9.21
C LEU A 773 13.64 -13.84 -8.05
N PRO A 774 14.25 -15.03 -8.13
CA PRO A 774 15.05 -15.58 -7.05
C PRO A 774 16.21 -14.66 -6.71
N ALA A 775 16.54 -14.56 -5.42
CA ALA A 775 17.80 -13.95 -5.01
C ALA A 775 18.98 -14.80 -5.54
N PRO A 776 20.17 -14.21 -5.74
CA PRO A 776 21.38 -14.98 -6.05
C PRO A 776 21.63 -15.96 -4.90
N ALA A 777 21.45 -17.26 -5.15
CA ALA A 777 21.57 -18.26 -4.10
C ALA A 777 23.04 -18.53 -3.74
N ALA A 778 23.35 -18.46 -2.46
CA ALA A 778 24.24 -19.43 -1.83
C ALA A 778 23.31 -20.49 -1.20
N ARG A 779 23.32 -21.74 -1.68
CA ARG A 779 22.58 -22.82 -1.00
C ARG A 779 23.47 -23.38 0.12
N THR A 780 23.00 -23.28 1.36
CA THR A 780 23.72 -23.72 2.56
C THR A 780 23.23 -25.12 2.97
N GLU A 781 24.14 -26.00 3.41
CA GLU A 781 23.78 -27.29 4.04
C GLU A 781 23.43 -27.06 5.52
N PRO A 782 22.56 -27.89 6.14
CA PRO A 782 22.29 -27.80 7.57
C PRO A 782 23.57 -27.89 8.39
N GLU A 783 23.80 -26.92 9.27
CA GLU A 783 25.04 -26.80 10.04
C GLU A 783 25.08 -27.75 11.24
N ASP A 784 23.92 -28.20 11.73
CA ASP A 784 23.80 -29.11 12.87
C ASP A 784 22.59 -30.06 12.83
N ARG A 785 22.54 -30.98 13.80
CA ARG A 785 21.45 -31.97 13.95
C ARG A 785 20.09 -31.34 14.27
N THR A 786 20.06 -30.15 14.85
CA THR A 786 18.80 -29.46 15.17
C THR A 786 18.18 -28.94 13.88
N GLN A 787 18.98 -28.32 13.03
CA GLN A 787 18.59 -27.90 11.69
C GLN A 787 18.18 -29.10 10.83
N GLU A 788 18.92 -30.21 10.83
CA GLU A 788 18.54 -31.44 10.11
C GLU A 788 17.13 -31.93 10.51
N ARG A 789 16.83 -31.94 11.81
CA ARG A 789 15.52 -32.36 12.33
C ARG A 789 14.42 -31.36 11.95
N LEU A 790 14.70 -30.07 12.07
CA LEU A 790 13.73 -29.03 11.69
C LEU A 790 13.43 -29.08 10.19
N CYS A 791 14.43 -29.27 9.34
CA CYS A 791 14.24 -29.49 7.90
C CYS A 791 13.34 -30.71 7.63
N ALA A 792 13.55 -31.83 8.33
CA ALA A 792 12.75 -33.03 8.19
C ALA A 792 11.29 -32.83 8.65
N VAL A 793 11.08 -32.17 9.79
CA VAL A 793 9.73 -31.87 10.31
C VAL A 793 9.00 -30.89 9.38
N VAL A 794 9.69 -29.86 8.86
CA VAL A 794 9.10 -28.93 7.90
C VAL A 794 8.70 -29.65 6.61
N ALA A 795 9.57 -30.53 6.08
CA ALA A 795 9.25 -31.34 4.91
C ALA A 795 8.02 -32.25 5.15
N GLU A 796 7.93 -32.90 6.32
CA GLU A 796 6.77 -33.72 6.73
C GLU A 796 5.48 -32.90 6.75
N VAL A 797 5.50 -31.73 7.38
CA VAL A 797 4.32 -30.87 7.55
C VAL A 797 3.82 -30.32 6.22
N LEU A 798 4.74 -29.94 5.32
CA LEU A 798 4.43 -29.39 4.00
C LEU A 798 4.16 -30.47 2.95
N GLY A 799 4.49 -31.74 3.22
CA GLY A 799 4.39 -32.83 2.25
C GLY A 799 5.42 -32.73 1.12
N LEU A 800 6.62 -32.22 1.42
CA LEU A 800 7.73 -32.05 0.47
C LEU A 800 8.77 -33.18 0.63
N GLU A 801 9.55 -33.45 -0.42
CA GLU A 801 10.59 -34.48 -0.41
C GLU A 801 11.81 -34.08 0.43
N SER A 802 12.21 -32.80 0.37
CA SER A 802 13.28 -32.22 1.20
C SER A 802 13.12 -30.70 1.31
N VAL A 803 13.71 -30.12 2.36
CA VAL A 803 13.72 -28.69 2.67
C VAL A 803 15.12 -28.32 3.19
N GLY A 804 15.68 -27.20 2.72
CA GLY A 804 16.97 -26.64 3.12
C GLY A 804 16.89 -25.77 4.38
N PRO A 805 18.03 -25.49 5.03
CA PRO A 805 18.07 -24.74 6.30
C PRO A 805 17.59 -23.29 6.18
N ASP A 806 17.76 -22.69 5.01
CA ASP A 806 17.36 -21.30 4.71
C ASP A 806 16.05 -21.22 3.92
N ASP A 807 15.38 -22.34 3.67
CA ASP A 807 14.11 -22.36 2.95
C ASP A 807 12.98 -21.83 3.86
N ASP A 808 12.32 -20.77 3.43
CA ASP A 808 11.22 -20.15 4.16
C ASP A 808 9.96 -21.04 4.12
N PHE A 809 9.46 -21.39 5.31
CA PHE A 809 8.29 -22.23 5.51
C PHE A 809 7.04 -21.73 4.77
N PHE A 810 6.80 -20.41 4.77
CA PHE A 810 5.63 -19.81 4.14
C PHE A 810 5.80 -19.69 2.63
N ALA A 811 7.01 -19.38 2.15
CA ALA A 811 7.34 -19.38 0.73
C ALA A 811 7.13 -20.76 0.09
N LEU A 812 7.37 -21.83 0.85
CA LEU A 812 7.12 -23.22 0.44
C LEU A 812 5.65 -23.66 0.50
N GLY A 813 4.72 -22.75 0.82
CA GLY A 813 3.28 -23.03 0.88
C GLY A 813 2.75 -23.35 2.28
N GLY A 814 3.55 -23.13 3.32
CA GLY A 814 3.10 -23.14 4.70
C GLY A 814 2.07 -22.03 4.97
N HIS A 815 1.15 -22.31 5.88
CA HIS A 815 0.13 -21.37 6.33
C HIS A 815 -0.17 -21.58 7.82
N SER A 816 -0.94 -20.69 8.45
CA SER A 816 -1.21 -20.66 9.89
C SER A 816 -1.59 -22.02 10.52
N LEU A 817 -2.45 -22.80 9.85
CA LEU A 817 -2.84 -24.14 10.30
C LEU A 817 -1.67 -25.16 10.24
N LEU A 818 -0.84 -25.08 9.21
CA LEU A 818 0.37 -25.92 9.10
C LEU A 818 1.42 -25.46 10.11
N ALA A 819 1.53 -24.16 10.40
CA ALA A 819 2.40 -23.65 11.47
C ALA A 819 2.00 -24.19 12.84
N MET A 820 0.69 -24.35 13.13
CA MET A 820 0.22 -25.01 14.36
C MET A 820 0.64 -26.47 14.45
N ARG A 821 0.53 -27.21 13.33
CA ARG A 821 1.01 -28.59 13.25
C ARG A 821 2.52 -28.66 13.39
N LEU A 822 3.24 -27.75 12.74
CA LEU A 822 4.68 -27.60 12.84
C LEU A 822 5.11 -27.42 14.29
N MET A 823 4.52 -26.48 15.03
CA MET A 823 4.82 -26.29 16.46
C MET A 823 4.60 -27.56 17.29
N SER A 824 3.47 -28.25 17.09
CA SER A 824 3.18 -29.48 17.81
C SER A 824 4.25 -30.54 17.54
N ARG A 825 4.63 -30.73 16.26
CA ARG A 825 5.65 -31.71 15.85
C ARG A 825 7.05 -31.31 16.28
N VAL A 826 7.41 -30.02 16.17
CA VAL A 826 8.68 -29.47 16.68
C VAL A 826 8.77 -29.63 18.19
N GLY A 827 7.67 -29.41 18.92
CA GLY A 827 7.63 -29.60 20.37
C GLY A 827 7.79 -31.07 20.78
N GLU A 828 7.16 -31.98 20.05
CA GLU A 828 7.36 -33.44 20.22
C GLU A 828 8.81 -33.87 19.92
N GLU A 829 9.39 -33.36 18.84
CA GLU A 829 10.70 -33.80 18.33
C GLU A 829 11.89 -33.21 19.13
N LEU A 830 11.76 -31.96 19.59
CA LEU A 830 12.84 -31.22 20.26
C LEU A 830 12.60 -31.02 21.77
N GLY A 831 11.44 -31.42 22.30
CA GLY A 831 11.12 -31.28 23.73
C GLY A 831 10.95 -29.83 24.20
N VAL A 832 10.65 -28.91 23.29
CA VAL A 832 10.38 -27.49 23.56
C VAL A 832 8.89 -27.17 23.40
N THR A 833 8.46 -26.00 23.86
CA THR A 833 7.11 -25.47 23.60
C THR A 833 7.21 -24.23 22.71
N PRO A 834 7.40 -24.43 21.38
CA PRO A 834 7.44 -23.31 20.45
C PRO A 834 6.06 -22.63 20.40
N THR A 835 6.08 -21.32 20.26
CA THR A 835 4.90 -20.48 20.05
C THR A 835 4.74 -20.17 18.56
N VAL A 836 3.53 -19.77 18.16
CA VAL A 836 3.26 -19.47 16.74
C VAL A 836 4.15 -18.33 16.27
N ARG A 837 4.35 -17.35 17.17
CA ARG A 837 5.22 -16.21 16.94
C ARG A 837 6.64 -16.64 16.58
N ASP A 838 7.15 -17.71 17.19
CA ASP A 838 8.51 -18.20 16.90
C ASP A 838 8.69 -18.62 15.43
N VAL A 839 7.67 -19.24 14.83
CA VAL A 839 7.69 -19.63 13.41
C VAL A 839 7.60 -18.42 12.48
N PHE A 840 6.91 -17.36 12.89
CA PHE A 840 6.78 -16.14 12.08
C PHE A 840 8.01 -15.24 12.16
N ASP A 841 8.59 -15.12 13.36
CA ASP A 841 9.77 -14.30 13.59
C ASP A 841 11.04 -15.01 13.05
N ALA A 842 11.00 -16.34 12.94
CA ALA A 842 12.08 -17.17 12.40
C ALA A 842 11.53 -18.26 11.44
N PRO A 843 11.20 -17.90 10.18
CA PRO A 843 10.46 -18.75 9.26
C PRO A 843 11.28 -19.83 8.55
N THR A 844 12.59 -19.89 8.78
CA THR A 844 13.48 -20.92 8.21
C THR A 844 13.92 -21.92 9.27
N PRO A 845 14.23 -23.18 8.91
CA PRO A 845 14.76 -24.16 9.86
C PRO A 845 16.01 -23.68 10.63
N ALA A 846 16.93 -22.95 9.98
CA ALA A 846 18.11 -22.37 10.61
C ALA A 846 17.75 -21.30 11.64
N ALA A 847 16.94 -20.32 11.25
CA ALA A 847 16.55 -19.24 12.14
C ALA A 847 15.75 -19.76 13.35
N LEU A 848 14.88 -20.77 13.12
CA LEU A 848 14.11 -21.39 14.18
C LEU A 848 14.99 -22.21 15.13
N ALA A 849 16.02 -22.89 14.60
CA ALA A 849 17.02 -23.58 15.41
C ALA A 849 17.73 -22.61 16.35
N ASP A 850 18.18 -21.46 15.84
CA ASP A 850 18.85 -20.42 16.62
C ASP A 850 17.94 -19.86 17.72
N LEU A 851 16.70 -19.54 17.36
CA LEU A 851 15.71 -19.00 18.29
C LEU A 851 15.41 -19.98 19.43
N LEU A 852 15.23 -21.26 19.11
CA LEU A 852 14.94 -22.30 20.10
C LEU A 852 16.19 -22.72 20.90
N GLY A 853 17.38 -22.66 20.28
CA GLY A 853 18.66 -22.92 20.91
C GLY A 853 18.94 -22.02 22.12
N THR A 854 18.48 -20.77 22.07
CA THR A 854 18.57 -19.83 23.22
C THR A 854 17.63 -20.18 24.39
N ARG A 855 16.59 -20.99 24.16
CA ARG A 855 15.61 -21.43 25.19
C ARG A 855 15.94 -22.79 25.78
N LEU A 856 16.81 -23.55 25.12
CA LEU A 856 17.38 -24.79 25.63
C LEU A 856 18.45 -24.47 26.67
N THR A 857 18.06 -24.32 27.94
CA THR A 857 19.06 -24.44 29.02
C THR A 857 19.58 -25.89 29.00
N PRO A 858 20.89 -26.16 29.14
CA PRO A 858 21.39 -27.52 29.06
C PRO A 858 20.84 -28.32 30.25
N THR A 859 19.85 -29.16 29.98
CA THR A 859 19.37 -30.15 30.95
C THR A 859 20.53 -31.09 31.22
N ARG A 860 21.11 -30.94 32.41
CA ARG A 860 22.09 -31.86 32.98
C ARG A 860 21.51 -33.27 32.84
N VAL A 861 22.15 -34.09 32.02
CA VAL A 861 21.84 -35.53 31.92
C VAL A 861 22.02 -36.11 33.32
N LEU A 862 20.91 -36.29 34.04
CA LEU A 862 20.88 -37.17 35.20
C LEU A 862 20.90 -38.59 34.64
N ARG A 863 22.10 -39.19 34.61
CA ARG A 863 22.23 -40.63 34.48
C ARG A 863 21.53 -41.26 35.68
N GLY A 864 20.66 -42.23 35.38
CA GLY A 864 19.97 -43.02 36.39
C GLY A 864 20.97 -43.71 37.31
N ASP A 865 20.85 -43.40 38.60
CA ASP A 865 21.03 -44.27 39.75
C ASP A 865 21.36 -43.37 40.95
N GLU A 866 20.33 -42.79 41.57
CA GLU A 866 20.39 -42.50 43.00
C GLU A 866 18.97 -42.42 43.57
N ALA A 867 18.78 -43.20 44.64
CA ALA A 867 17.49 -43.57 45.20
C ALA A 867 16.77 -42.39 45.89
N VAL A 868 15.44 -42.43 45.78
CA VAL A 868 14.50 -41.65 46.56
C VAL A 868 14.69 -41.92 48.06
N PRO A 869 14.65 -40.89 48.92
CA PRO A 869 14.05 -41.04 50.24
C PRO A 869 12.79 -40.17 50.33
N ALA A 870 11.66 -40.83 50.61
CA ALA A 870 10.44 -40.21 51.09
C ALA A 870 10.49 -40.05 52.63
N PRO A 871 9.57 -39.30 53.27
CA PRO A 871 8.58 -38.36 52.74
C PRO A 871 8.89 -36.88 53.02
#